data_AF-A0A7W9P9R8-F1
#
_entry.id   AF-A0A7W9P9R8-F1
#
_cell.length_a   1.000
_cell.length_b   1.000
_cell.length_c   1.000
_cell.angle_alpha   90.00
_cell.angle_beta   90.00
_cell.angle_gamma   90.00
#
_symmetry.space_group_name_H-M   'P 1'
#
loop_
_entity.id
_entity.type
_entity.pdbx_description
1 polymer ?
#
loop_
_entity_poly.entity_id
_entity_poly.type
_entity_poly.pdbx_seq_one_letter_code
_entity_poly.pdbx_strand_id
1 'polypeptide(L)'
;MKGIPVDPHSRAEYIETGTRPTTSITDLLARARPTPTPEHHPPTDPPTNTEPPADIAPPTAAEPSADIEPSVEAERLSDIEPSADIERRAEAEPSGNTGLSADAERPADAEPSADAEPSVAAVCSGEGGHSADAGPPADAVPFAEDERPATVEPSADAEASADINPPADIQTSSHAQSAVATEDSVDAEVVAVDEGAADGESEVVPDWATSVPLVSAVENIPRHRVDSGFESAAAADPEAGAAVGWTVEGLAAAITEVANRFLPAPMTSETDFFDAGANSVAAVEFVAAVGRELGVELGLDDVFADARPRRLAQRWLAANGGEAGASPVVTTTVATDDEELRRIMADVAGADSLPWVGAPEKVAPRRILLTGATGFLGSHLLLDLLRHSDAHVACLIRAEDDEAALSRLGNALASFQLPWSAEVRRRITVLPGDIRLPRLGLSDERWEALAAEVDAIVNVAAAVDFLRGYSSLRQSNVLGPLTLAELAATGKAKPLHHISSVAVFNELGIESMGEDDPVAHIDKLGAGYDKSKWAAEAALRRAREHGLTVTLLRPGGIGGNTTTGAYNPHDMSSAFSGAFTRFRTAPAFTYLNVAPVDWVSRIAAAIVGDPTAWGYNYHLTGVPRTLDDVVRDMSIAGMPLRVQHWDDWRTETLHRIRSENVPALDFLGRILESPTAVQLCEATVSTPPATCDRTRAFVARNGLPPVRPYDSRAQQATLEKLAADGLAVLPQPTDAPHLWFSETMEGTVGDAPCTVALTLSIASMYQLMTERRVDVSGEITCTALHPDPLTVESGAMTVRPQAGIPRRHGLRHPLISYRLRLRDADGQPWWLDGQKTALARRDWWRQTRALTVEIGREGEPATATGEVVVPSDSYVSEQIDGVHTNPDLTDRERRTAKLLWHGWLYSQVGLGLAEPALRAAAELLDLRSDARPKELDR
;
A
#
# COMPACT_ATOMS: atom_id res chain seq x y z
N MET A 1 42.59 -38.26 -26.70
CA MET A 1 41.98 -39.42 -27.39
C MET A 1 40.55 -39.54 -26.90
N LYS A 2 39.48 -39.65 -27.69
CA LYS A 2 39.20 -39.44 -29.13
C LYS A 2 37.89 -38.59 -29.16
N GLY A 3 37.49 -37.82 -30.15
CA GLY A 3 37.79 -37.86 -31.59
C GLY A 3 36.55 -38.30 -32.38
N ILE A 4 35.81 -37.31 -32.92
CA ILE A 4 35.07 -37.20 -34.21
C ILE A 4 34.98 -38.43 -35.17
N PRO A 5 34.09 -38.45 -36.21
CA PRO A 5 33.07 -37.49 -36.69
C PRO A 5 31.72 -38.12 -37.20
N VAL A 6 30.90 -37.31 -37.92
CA VAL A 6 30.17 -37.61 -39.21
C VAL A 6 28.65 -37.36 -39.21
N ASP A 7 28.23 -36.43 -40.09
CA ASP A 7 26.93 -36.29 -40.78
C ASP A 7 27.15 -36.70 -42.27
N PRO A 8 26.22 -37.40 -42.95
CA PRO A 8 25.48 -36.73 -44.05
C PRO A 8 24.09 -37.29 -44.46
N HIS A 9 23.16 -36.36 -44.75
CA HIS A 9 22.21 -36.31 -45.89
C HIS A 9 21.44 -37.54 -46.46
N SER A 10 20.11 -37.37 -46.52
CA SER A 10 19.27 -37.49 -47.73
C SER A 10 18.07 -36.52 -47.59
N ARG A 11 17.65 -35.62 -48.50
CA ARG A 11 17.35 -35.65 -49.96
C ARG A 11 16.22 -36.63 -50.36
N ALA A 12 15.18 -36.23 -51.12
CA ALA A 12 14.84 -34.93 -51.73
C ALA A 12 13.34 -34.84 -52.17
N GLU A 13 12.86 -33.61 -52.49
CA GLU A 13 11.83 -33.28 -53.51
C GLU A 13 10.38 -33.82 -53.31
N TYR A 14 9.26 -33.33 -53.89
CA TYR A 14 8.78 -32.15 -54.66
C TYR A 14 7.22 -32.08 -54.43
N ILE A 15 6.37 -31.11 -54.78
CA ILE A 15 6.35 -29.80 -55.50
C ILE A 15 5.20 -28.98 -54.80
N GLU A 16 5.39 -27.77 -54.32
CA GLU A 16 5.28 -26.45 -55.00
C GLU A 16 3.90 -26.06 -55.59
N THR A 17 3.20 -25.13 -54.92
CA THR A 17 2.37 -24.04 -55.50
C THR A 17 2.41 -22.90 -54.48
N GLY A 18 2.43 -21.63 -54.88
CA GLY A 18 2.60 -20.56 -53.90
C GLY A 18 2.26 -19.15 -54.36
N THR A 19 2.38 -18.21 -53.42
CA THR A 19 2.49 -16.76 -53.67
C THR A 19 3.13 -16.05 -52.45
N ARG A 20 3.88 -14.98 -52.74
CA ARG A 20 4.63 -14.10 -51.82
C ARG A 20 5.05 -12.86 -52.66
N PRO A 21 5.62 -11.77 -52.10
CA PRO A 21 5.77 -11.39 -50.68
C PRO A 21 5.36 -9.92 -50.36
N THR A 22 5.33 -9.56 -49.07
CA THR A 22 5.75 -8.26 -48.46
C THR A 22 5.50 -8.35 -46.93
N THR A 23 6.24 -7.74 -46.00
CA THR A 23 7.65 -7.28 -45.91
C THR A 23 8.05 -7.35 -44.42
N SER A 24 9.31 -7.65 -44.05
CA SER A 24 9.73 -7.70 -42.64
C SER A 24 10.04 -6.31 -42.08
N ILE A 25 9.65 -6.06 -40.82
CA ILE A 25 9.92 -4.79 -40.11
C ILE A 25 11.43 -4.56 -39.91
N THR A 26 12.26 -5.61 -39.92
CA THR A 26 13.73 -5.52 -39.78
C THR A 26 14.40 -4.62 -40.84
N ASP A 27 13.82 -4.50 -42.04
CA ASP A 27 14.42 -3.74 -43.15
C ASP A 27 14.28 -2.21 -43.01
N LEU A 28 13.37 -1.70 -42.15
CA LEU A 28 13.09 -0.26 -42.04
C LEU A 28 14.15 0.51 -41.26
N LEU A 29 14.85 -0.12 -40.33
CA LEU A 29 15.92 0.53 -39.53
C LEU A 29 17.22 0.78 -40.33
N ALA A 30 17.33 0.26 -41.55
CA ALA A 30 18.57 0.28 -42.34
C ALA A 30 18.68 1.43 -43.36
N ARG A 31 17.69 2.33 -43.47
CA ARG A 31 17.60 3.31 -44.58
C ARG A 31 17.39 4.78 -44.17
N ALA A 32 18.20 5.27 -43.23
CA ALA A 32 18.22 6.68 -42.84
C ALA A 32 19.65 7.23 -42.55
N ARG A 33 20.60 7.04 -43.46
CA ARG A 33 21.90 7.75 -43.45
C ARG A 33 22.34 8.15 -44.87
N PRO A 34 22.72 9.42 -45.12
CA PRO A 34 23.31 9.82 -46.41
C PRO A 34 24.78 9.38 -46.49
N THR A 35 25.18 8.77 -47.60
CA THR A 35 26.55 8.33 -47.88
C THR A 35 27.37 9.37 -48.65
N PRO A 36 28.56 9.76 -48.16
CA PRO A 36 29.62 10.33 -48.97
C PRO A 36 30.78 9.34 -49.17
N THR A 37 31.22 9.16 -50.42
CA THR A 37 32.38 8.34 -50.81
C THR A 37 32.91 8.79 -52.18
N PRO A 38 34.18 8.50 -52.55
CA PRO A 38 35.34 8.20 -51.69
C PRO A 38 36.64 8.91 -52.14
N GLU A 39 37.60 9.05 -51.22
CA GLU A 39 39.03 8.99 -51.57
C GLU A 39 39.77 8.07 -50.57
N HIS A 40 40.84 7.43 -51.04
CA HIS A 40 41.64 6.46 -50.29
C HIS A 40 43.11 6.86 -50.30
N HIS A 41 43.78 6.88 -49.15
CA HIS A 41 45.18 6.46 -49.03
C HIS A 41 45.48 5.96 -47.59
N PRO A 42 46.42 5.01 -47.40
CA PRO A 42 46.71 4.36 -46.10
C PRO A 42 47.75 5.12 -45.25
N PRO A 43 47.90 4.77 -43.95
CA PRO A 43 48.72 5.53 -43.00
C PRO A 43 50.22 5.21 -43.02
N THR A 44 51.01 6.13 -42.47
CA THR A 44 52.44 5.98 -42.13
C THR A 44 52.73 6.70 -40.80
N ASP A 45 53.54 6.07 -39.94
CA ASP A 45 53.88 6.53 -38.58
C ASP A 45 55.09 7.52 -38.54
N PRO A 46 55.46 8.11 -37.38
CA PRO A 46 56.03 9.47 -37.31
C PRO A 46 57.56 9.57 -37.18
N PRO A 47 58.10 10.80 -37.23
CA PRO A 47 59.35 11.18 -36.55
C PRO A 47 59.18 12.29 -35.49
N THR A 48 60.24 12.52 -34.70
CA THR A 48 60.28 13.34 -33.47
C THR A 48 61.06 14.66 -33.60
N ASN A 49 60.85 15.58 -32.64
CA ASN A 49 61.64 16.80 -32.33
C ASN A 49 61.60 17.91 -33.41
N THR A 50 61.78 19.22 -33.13
CA THR A 50 62.58 19.95 -32.11
C THR A 50 61.97 21.31 -31.69
N GLU A 51 62.42 21.88 -30.56
CA GLU A 51 62.22 23.30 -30.18
C GLU A 51 62.99 24.30 -31.08
N PRO A 52 62.69 25.62 -31.01
CA PRO A 52 63.55 26.54 -30.24
C PRO A 52 62.80 27.63 -29.41
N PRO A 53 63.47 28.42 -28.52
CA PRO A 53 62.83 28.99 -27.33
C PRO A 53 62.83 30.53 -27.14
N ALA A 54 61.99 30.97 -26.20
CA ALA A 54 62.09 32.06 -25.18
C ALA A 54 62.75 33.43 -25.45
N ASP A 55 61.96 34.52 -25.30
CA ASP A 55 62.24 35.82 -24.61
C ASP A 55 60.87 36.59 -24.50
N ILE A 56 60.55 37.63 -23.70
CA ILE A 56 61.20 38.47 -22.66
C ILE A 56 60.16 38.74 -21.53
N ALA A 57 60.58 39.07 -20.30
CA ALA A 57 59.73 39.63 -19.23
C ALA A 57 60.52 40.58 -18.28
N PRO A 58 59.90 41.37 -17.36
CA PRO A 58 58.62 42.10 -17.39
C PRO A 58 58.88 43.64 -17.45
N PRO A 59 57.98 44.53 -16.96
CA PRO A 59 58.24 45.16 -15.64
C PRO A 59 56.98 45.48 -14.80
N THR A 60 57.17 46.08 -13.61
CA THR A 60 56.14 46.30 -12.56
C THR A 60 55.94 47.77 -12.15
N ALA A 61 54.75 48.03 -11.57
CA ALA A 61 54.39 49.04 -10.56
C ALA A 61 54.36 50.55 -10.90
N ALA A 62 53.19 51.17 -10.63
CA ALA A 62 53.06 52.54 -10.10
C ALA A 62 51.62 52.84 -9.60
N GLU A 63 51.47 53.27 -8.35
CA GLU A 63 50.38 54.14 -7.82
C GLU A 63 51.06 55.39 -7.21
N PRO A 64 50.40 56.56 -7.06
CA PRO A 64 49.73 56.84 -5.77
C PRO A 64 48.56 57.88 -5.75
N SER A 65 47.57 57.62 -4.88
CA SER A 65 46.81 58.52 -3.95
C SER A 65 46.36 59.98 -4.27
N ALA A 66 45.14 60.30 -3.77
CA ALA A 66 44.73 61.47 -2.95
C ALA A 66 43.76 62.56 -3.51
N ASP A 67 42.49 62.45 -3.07
CA ASP A 67 41.61 63.42 -2.38
C ASP A 67 41.34 64.86 -2.91
N ILE A 68 40.03 65.23 -3.02
CA ILE A 68 39.32 66.13 -2.06
C ILE A 68 37.80 66.24 -2.39
N GLU A 69 36.99 66.50 -1.35
CA GLU A 69 35.51 66.48 -1.19
C GLU A 69 34.80 67.82 -1.59
N PRO A 70 33.48 68.14 -1.32
CA PRO A 70 32.57 67.67 -0.25
C PRO A 70 31.02 67.54 -0.50
N SER A 71 30.30 67.08 0.56
CA SER A 71 28.88 67.37 0.94
C SER A 71 27.73 66.62 0.19
N VAL A 72 26.52 66.38 0.77
CA VAL A 72 25.78 66.97 1.91
C VAL A 72 25.04 65.90 2.79
N GLU A 73 25.06 66.12 4.12
CA GLU A 73 24.18 65.72 5.26
C GLU A 73 23.26 64.46 5.28
N ALA A 74 23.10 63.91 6.49
CA ALA A 74 22.00 63.03 6.91
C ALA A 74 21.67 63.24 8.41
N GLU A 75 20.38 63.29 8.82
CA GLU A 75 19.94 63.19 10.23
C GLU A 75 18.44 62.80 10.39
N ARG A 76 18.16 61.77 11.24
CA ARG A 76 17.04 61.64 12.23
C ARG A 76 15.57 61.55 11.71
N LEU A 77 14.54 61.08 12.47
CA LEU A 77 14.41 60.56 13.86
C LEU A 77 13.22 59.56 14.02
N SER A 78 13.30 58.67 15.03
CA SER A 78 12.25 58.09 15.93
C SER A 78 10.83 57.71 15.48
N ASP A 79 10.46 56.47 15.83
CA ASP A 79 9.35 56.07 16.75
C ASP A 79 8.12 56.98 16.96
N ILE A 80 6.91 56.49 16.64
CA ILE A 80 5.62 56.84 17.28
C ILE A 80 4.67 55.61 17.29
N GLU A 81 3.87 55.45 18.35
CA GLU A 81 2.78 54.44 18.47
C GLU A 81 1.54 54.78 17.60
N PRO A 82 0.53 53.88 17.52
CA PRO A 82 -0.72 54.15 18.23
C PRO A 82 -1.14 52.98 19.15
N SER A 83 -1.57 53.21 20.39
CA SER A 83 -2.85 53.81 20.83
C SER A 83 -4.07 52.88 20.70
N ALA A 84 -4.84 52.78 21.78
CA ALA A 84 -6.08 52.01 21.87
C ALA A 84 -7.35 52.88 21.75
N ASP A 85 -8.50 52.20 21.92
CA ASP A 85 -9.80 52.67 22.43
C ASP A 85 -10.91 53.30 21.51
N ILE A 86 -12.05 52.57 21.53
CA ILE A 86 -13.46 53.01 21.66
C ILE A 86 -14.19 53.63 20.44
N GLU A 87 -15.11 52.85 19.84
CA GLU A 87 -16.59 52.99 19.78
C GLU A 87 -17.13 51.82 18.89
N ARG A 88 -17.99 50.85 19.27
CA ARG A 88 -19.17 50.70 20.16
C ARG A 88 -20.55 50.96 19.52
N ARG A 89 -21.14 49.91 18.91
CA ARG A 89 -22.59 49.59 18.76
C ARG A 89 -22.69 48.05 18.54
N ALA A 90 -23.54 47.23 19.19
CA ALA A 90 -24.96 47.30 19.58
C ALA A 90 -25.91 47.17 18.36
N GLU A 91 -26.87 46.23 18.25
CA GLU A 91 -27.30 45.07 19.08
C GLU A 91 -27.39 43.77 18.18
N ALA A 92 -27.85 42.56 18.55
CA ALA A 92 -28.60 42.04 19.71
C ALA A 92 -28.45 40.51 19.92
N GLU A 93 -28.58 40.06 21.18
CA GLU A 93 -29.31 38.81 21.54
C GLU A 93 -30.66 39.22 22.18
N PRO A 94 -31.69 38.35 22.30
CA PRO A 94 -31.74 37.24 23.29
C PRO A 94 -32.33 35.94 22.68
N SER A 95 -32.45 34.75 23.30
CA SER A 95 -32.33 34.22 24.69
C SER A 95 -32.20 32.68 24.61
N GLY A 96 -31.72 31.91 25.60
CA GLY A 96 -31.15 32.28 26.92
C GLY A 96 -31.59 31.34 28.06
N ASN A 97 -30.73 31.17 29.08
CA ASN A 97 -30.95 30.46 30.38
C ASN A 97 -31.18 28.93 30.34
N THR A 98 -30.81 28.12 31.35
CA THR A 98 -30.08 28.29 32.65
C THR A 98 -29.28 27.01 32.93
N GLY A 99 -28.19 26.96 33.72
CA GLY A 99 -27.48 27.98 34.52
C GLY A 99 -26.92 27.39 35.85
N LEU A 100 -25.98 28.10 36.51
CA LEU A 100 -25.37 27.82 37.85
C LEU A 100 -24.36 26.63 37.87
N SER A 101 -23.25 26.61 38.64
CA SER A 101 -22.53 27.58 39.50
C SER A 101 -21.06 27.09 39.61
N ALA A 102 -20.00 27.88 39.41
CA ALA A 102 -19.29 28.73 40.41
C ALA A 102 -18.80 27.94 41.66
N ASP A 103 -17.54 27.98 42.13
CA ASP A 103 -16.31 28.76 41.79
C ASP A 103 -15.04 27.84 41.96
N ALA A 104 -13.75 28.20 42.14
CA ALA A 104 -13.05 29.46 42.47
C ALA A 104 -11.51 29.47 42.19
N GLU A 105 -10.95 30.68 42.08
CA GLU A 105 -9.59 31.17 42.41
C GLU A 105 -8.27 30.65 41.75
N ARG A 106 -7.31 31.57 41.65
CA ARG A 106 -5.96 31.43 41.05
C ARG A 106 -5.01 32.50 41.62
N PRO A 107 -3.77 32.14 41.98
CA PRO A 107 -2.60 33.01 41.72
C PRO A 107 -1.34 32.19 41.32
N ALA A 108 -0.17 32.77 41.01
CA ALA A 108 0.21 33.94 40.22
C ALA A 108 1.76 33.96 40.11
N ASP A 109 2.28 34.26 38.92
CA ASP A 109 3.58 34.87 38.58
C ASP A 109 4.91 34.40 39.22
N ALA A 110 5.81 33.82 38.40
CA ALA A 110 7.27 34.01 38.48
C ALA A 110 8.00 33.57 37.18
N GLU A 111 8.79 34.48 36.59
CA GLU A 111 9.84 34.26 35.57
C GLU A 111 11.16 34.91 36.10
N PRO A 112 12.38 34.77 35.51
CA PRO A 112 12.72 34.27 34.16
C PRO A 112 13.97 33.33 34.07
N SER A 113 14.51 33.22 32.83
CA SER A 113 15.92 32.99 32.40
C SER A 113 16.53 31.57 32.26
N ALA A 114 16.52 31.10 31.00
CA ALA A 114 17.70 30.90 30.13
C ALA A 114 18.71 29.73 30.27
N ASP A 115 19.31 29.43 29.11
CA ASP A 115 20.56 28.72 28.79
C ASP A 115 20.64 27.16 28.73
N ALA A 116 21.58 26.75 27.85
CA ALA A 116 22.15 25.41 27.58
C ALA A 116 21.38 24.40 26.68
N GLU A 117 22.05 24.02 25.57
CA GLU A 117 21.73 22.88 24.70
C GLU A 117 22.20 21.53 25.30
N PRO A 118 21.62 20.39 24.91
CA PRO A 118 22.21 19.07 25.11
C PRO A 118 23.04 18.64 23.88
N SER A 119 24.35 18.88 23.90
CA SER A 119 25.28 18.27 22.93
C SER A 119 25.50 16.79 23.26
N VAL A 120 25.36 15.90 22.27
CA VAL A 120 25.57 14.45 22.43
C VAL A 120 26.94 14.07 21.86
N ALA A 121 27.97 14.15 22.70
CA ALA A 121 29.31 13.69 22.37
C ALA A 121 29.57 12.30 23.00
N ALA A 122 29.71 11.27 22.17
CA ALA A 122 30.15 9.94 22.61
C ALA A 122 31.68 9.85 22.63
N VAL A 123 32.27 9.30 23.70
CA VAL A 123 33.70 8.93 23.78
C VAL A 123 33.83 7.58 24.47
N CYS A 124 34.64 6.69 23.86
CA CYS A 124 34.89 5.33 24.32
C CYS A 124 36.21 5.21 25.11
N SER A 125 36.31 4.23 26.01
CA SER A 125 37.53 3.47 26.39
C SER A 125 37.18 2.56 27.58
N GLY A 126 37.78 1.38 27.80
CA GLY A 126 38.76 0.57 27.04
C GLY A 126 38.95 -0.76 27.81
N GLU A 127 39.91 -1.65 27.53
CA GLU A 127 40.82 -1.80 26.39
C GLU A 127 41.51 -3.20 26.45
N GLY A 128 42.13 -3.64 25.36
CA GLY A 128 43.14 -4.73 25.36
C GLY A 128 42.64 -6.16 25.05
N GLY A 129 43.21 -6.90 24.09
CA GLY A 129 44.12 -6.49 23.01
C GLY A 129 44.99 -7.62 22.43
N HIS A 130 45.42 -7.45 21.17
CA HIS A 130 46.50 -8.18 20.45
C HIS A 130 46.32 -9.71 20.21
N SER A 131 46.73 -10.30 19.07
CA SER A 131 47.14 -9.78 17.75
C SER A 131 47.33 -10.93 16.73
N ALA A 132 47.35 -10.59 15.43
CA ALA A 132 48.01 -11.31 14.31
C ALA A 132 47.37 -12.57 13.69
N ASP A 133 46.75 -12.36 12.51
CA ASP A 133 47.24 -12.80 11.17
C ASP A 133 47.16 -14.29 10.73
N ALA A 134 47.34 -14.48 9.41
CA ALA A 134 47.39 -15.70 8.57
C ALA A 134 46.06 -16.23 7.98
N GLY A 135 46.14 -16.67 6.70
CA GLY A 135 45.04 -17.18 5.88
C GLY A 135 45.03 -18.70 5.64
N PRO A 136 44.17 -19.21 4.73
CA PRO A 136 43.84 -20.64 4.57
C PRO A 136 44.78 -21.40 3.60
N PRO A 137 44.76 -22.76 3.52
CA PRO A 137 43.85 -23.43 2.55
C PRO A 137 43.39 -24.89 2.83
N ALA A 138 42.30 -25.29 2.14
CA ALA A 138 42.02 -26.53 1.39
C ALA A 138 42.36 -27.99 1.87
N ASP A 139 41.32 -28.84 1.77
CA ASP A 139 41.21 -30.17 1.12
C ASP A 139 41.80 -31.53 1.65
N ALA A 140 40.93 -32.56 1.51
CA ALA A 140 41.17 -33.99 1.18
C ALA A 140 41.49 -35.10 2.24
N VAL A 141 40.46 -35.93 2.49
CA VAL A 141 40.33 -37.44 2.53
C VAL A 141 41.52 -38.35 2.06
N PRO A 142 41.59 -39.71 2.32
CA PRO A 142 40.58 -40.64 2.92
C PRO A 142 41.08 -41.84 3.84
N PHE A 143 40.12 -42.72 4.24
CA PHE A 143 40.17 -44.20 4.50
C PHE A 143 41.15 -44.87 5.52
N ALA A 144 40.61 -45.66 6.49
CA ALA A 144 40.75 -47.15 6.58
C ALA A 144 40.20 -47.83 7.89
N GLU A 145 39.41 -48.91 7.71
CA GLU A 145 39.32 -50.23 8.41
C GLU A 145 39.33 -50.44 9.97
N ASP A 146 38.14 -50.74 10.52
CA ASP A 146 37.64 -52.07 11.02
C ASP A 146 37.96 -52.74 12.40
N GLU A 147 37.06 -53.69 12.75
CA GLU A 147 37.03 -54.80 13.73
C GLU A 147 36.65 -54.59 15.24
N ARG A 148 36.18 -55.69 15.87
CA ARG A 148 35.49 -55.79 17.19
C ARG A 148 36.18 -56.79 18.15
N PRO A 149 35.60 -57.13 19.33
CA PRO A 149 34.72 -58.32 19.44
C PRO A 149 33.55 -58.21 20.47
N ALA A 150 32.80 -59.30 20.69
CA ALA A 150 31.60 -59.44 21.58
C ALA A 150 31.92 -60.23 22.90
N THR A 151 31.05 -60.91 23.70
CA THR A 151 29.76 -61.64 23.47
C THR A 151 29.10 -62.14 24.81
N VAL A 152 27.87 -62.71 24.76
CA VAL A 152 27.18 -63.70 25.69
C VAL A 152 26.22 -63.24 26.86
N GLU A 153 24.89 -63.24 26.62
CA GLU A 153 23.81 -64.25 27.01
C GLU A 153 23.74 -65.01 28.39
N PRO A 154 22.68 -65.83 28.74
CA PRO A 154 21.27 -65.99 28.26
C PRO A 154 20.13 -66.35 29.32
N SER A 155 18.88 -66.57 28.82
CA SER A 155 17.76 -67.46 29.31
C SER A 155 16.80 -66.97 30.45
N ALA A 156 15.49 -67.33 30.56
CA ALA A 156 14.50 -68.19 29.87
C ALA A 156 13.03 -67.69 30.21
N ASP A 157 11.82 -68.27 29.95
CA ASP A 157 11.28 -69.51 29.31
C ASP A 157 9.72 -69.44 29.07
N ALA A 158 9.11 -70.40 28.32
CA ALA A 158 7.72 -70.99 28.30
C ALA A 158 6.38 -70.15 28.38
N GLU A 159 5.16 -70.63 28.00
CA GLU A 159 4.62 -71.45 26.87
C GLU A 159 3.04 -71.45 26.88
N ALA A 160 2.39 -72.06 25.85
CA ALA A 160 1.04 -72.70 25.81
C ALA A 160 -0.28 -71.95 25.39
N SER A 161 -0.94 -72.60 24.42
CA SER A 161 -2.18 -72.36 23.63
C SER A 161 -3.56 -72.67 24.27
N ALA A 162 -4.69 -72.24 23.66
CA ALA A 162 -5.76 -73.11 23.08
C ALA A 162 -7.09 -72.39 22.67
N ASP A 163 -7.80 -72.94 21.67
CA ASP A 163 -9.18 -72.58 21.23
C ASP A 163 -10.31 -73.26 22.04
N ILE A 164 -11.56 -72.75 21.96
CA ILE A 164 -12.83 -73.51 21.75
C ILE A 164 -14.03 -72.55 21.54
N ASN A 165 -15.09 -73.03 20.87
CA ASN A 165 -16.19 -72.22 20.28
C ASN A 165 -17.56 -72.33 21.07
N PRO A 166 -18.78 -71.95 20.58
CA PRO A 166 -19.85 -71.35 21.40
C PRO A 166 -21.01 -72.33 21.73
N PRO A 167 -22.22 -71.85 22.18
CA PRO A 167 -23.32 -71.70 21.20
C PRO A 167 -24.46 -70.67 21.50
N ALA A 168 -25.10 -70.24 20.41
CA ALA A 168 -26.56 -70.08 20.12
C ALA A 168 -27.59 -69.39 21.06
N ASP A 169 -28.43 -68.56 20.40
CA ASP A 169 -29.89 -68.34 20.53
C ASP A 169 -30.59 -68.04 21.88
N ILE A 170 -31.46 -67.00 21.89
CA ILE A 170 -32.93 -67.17 22.01
C ILE A 170 -33.74 -65.86 21.78
N GLN A 171 -34.54 -65.88 20.70
CA GLN A 171 -35.91 -65.38 20.50
C GLN A 171 -36.49 -64.10 21.19
N THR A 172 -36.98 -63.21 20.30
CA THR A 172 -38.38 -62.68 20.21
C THR A 172 -38.87 -61.41 20.92
N SER A 173 -39.65 -60.65 20.10
CA SER A 173 -40.88 -59.89 20.42
C SER A 173 -40.75 -58.45 20.95
N SER A 174 -41.72 -57.54 20.72
CA SER A 174 -42.70 -57.36 19.62
C SER A 174 -43.47 -56.03 19.80
N HIS A 175 -44.38 -55.71 18.86
CA HIS A 175 -45.40 -54.63 18.87
C HIS A 175 -44.91 -53.18 18.61
N ALA A 176 -45.72 -52.26 18.05
CA ALA A 176 -46.72 -52.33 16.95
C ALA A 176 -47.40 -50.95 16.74
N GLN A 177 -47.72 -50.60 15.47
CA GLN A 177 -48.74 -49.62 15.04
C GLN A 177 -48.50 -48.13 15.44
N SER A 178 -49.00 -47.09 14.78
CA SER A 178 -49.80 -46.89 13.54
C SER A 178 -49.26 -45.59 12.87
N ALA A 179 -49.01 -45.42 11.56
CA ALA A 179 -49.68 -45.80 10.30
C ALA A 179 -50.84 -44.88 9.86
N VAL A 180 -51.05 -44.77 8.52
CA VAL A 180 -52.03 -43.95 7.74
C VAL A 180 -51.59 -42.48 7.50
N ALA A 181 -51.73 -41.84 6.31
CA ALA A 181 -51.87 -42.17 4.87
C ALA A 181 -51.82 -40.82 4.07
N THR A 182 -51.80 -40.65 2.74
CA THR A 182 -51.77 -41.45 1.48
C THR A 182 -50.91 -40.64 0.46
N GLU A 183 -50.15 -41.19 -0.48
CA GLU A 183 -50.49 -41.74 -1.82
C GLU A 183 -51.22 -40.78 -2.80
N ASP A 184 -50.63 -40.60 -3.99
CA ASP A 184 -51.25 -41.05 -5.25
C ASP A 184 -50.16 -41.38 -6.30
N SER A 185 -50.42 -42.34 -7.19
CA SER A 185 -49.45 -42.87 -8.17
C SER A 185 -50.14 -43.58 -9.33
N VAL A 186 -49.57 -43.53 -10.55
CA VAL A 186 -50.13 -44.21 -11.72
C VAL A 186 -49.08 -45.04 -12.47
N ASP A 187 -49.27 -46.36 -12.48
CA ASP A 187 -48.47 -47.35 -13.22
C ASP A 187 -48.85 -47.46 -14.72
N ALA A 188 -47.95 -48.03 -15.52
CA ALA A 188 -48.30 -48.74 -16.75
C ALA A 188 -47.28 -49.85 -17.16
N GLU A 189 -47.69 -51.10 -16.95
CA GLU A 189 -47.33 -52.33 -17.69
C GLU A 189 -45.85 -52.74 -17.91
N VAL A 190 -45.39 -53.51 -16.92
CA VAL A 190 -44.50 -54.68 -17.00
C VAL A 190 -44.67 -55.57 -18.25
N VAL A 191 -43.55 -56.02 -18.83
CA VAL A 191 -43.37 -57.40 -19.35
C VAL A 191 -41.96 -57.90 -18.97
N ALA A 192 -41.85 -59.09 -18.38
CA ALA A 192 -40.59 -59.80 -18.06
C ALA A 192 -40.31 -60.92 -19.10
N VAL A 193 -39.24 -61.72 -19.12
CA VAL A 193 -38.15 -62.08 -18.17
C VAL A 193 -36.85 -62.29 -19.03
N ASP A 194 -35.69 -62.88 -18.67
CA ASP A 194 -35.23 -63.74 -17.55
C ASP A 194 -33.67 -63.71 -17.41
N GLU A 195 -33.13 -64.49 -16.47
CA GLU A 195 -31.74 -65.00 -16.32
C GLU A 195 -30.56 -64.04 -15.98
N GLY A 196 -29.72 -64.49 -15.03
CA GLY A 196 -28.26 -64.25 -15.06
C GLY A 196 -27.61 -63.61 -13.84
N ALA A 197 -27.61 -64.27 -12.67
CA ALA A 197 -26.96 -63.77 -11.45
C ALA A 197 -25.44 -63.53 -11.57
N ALA A 198 -24.93 -62.57 -10.79
CA ALA A 198 -23.51 -62.39 -10.49
C ALA A 198 -23.34 -62.05 -9.00
N ASP A 199 -22.54 -62.84 -8.29
CA ASP A 199 -22.18 -62.59 -6.89
C ASP A 199 -21.14 -61.46 -6.77
N GLY A 200 -21.12 -60.78 -5.62
CA GLY A 200 -20.11 -59.78 -5.29
C GLY A 200 -19.87 -59.69 -3.79
N GLU A 201 -18.66 -60.02 -3.36
CA GLU A 201 -18.10 -59.57 -2.09
C GLU A 201 -16.82 -58.76 -2.37
N SER A 202 -16.59 -57.73 -1.56
CA SER A 202 -15.48 -56.80 -1.72
C SER A 202 -14.96 -56.35 -0.38
N GLU A 203 -13.65 -56.44 -0.16
CA GLU A 203 -12.88 -55.38 0.50
C GLU A 203 -11.37 -55.58 0.31
N VAL A 204 -10.66 -54.45 0.15
CA VAL A 204 -9.35 -54.09 0.73
C VAL A 204 -8.77 -52.90 -0.06
N VAL A 205 -8.19 -51.96 0.68
CA VAL A 205 -7.71 -50.61 0.31
C VAL A 205 -6.37 -50.41 1.05
N PRO A 206 -5.41 -49.52 0.68
CA PRO A 206 -5.34 -48.54 -0.44
C PRO A 206 -4.10 -48.72 -1.35
N ASP A 207 -3.89 -47.79 -2.30
CA ASP A 207 -2.54 -47.23 -2.54
C ASP A 207 -2.61 -45.75 -2.98
N TRP A 208 -1.47 -45.05 -3.02
CA TRP A 208 -1.35 -43.59 -3.17
C TRP A 208 -0.48 -43.17 -4.36
N ALA A 209 -0.93 -42.14 -5.10
CA ALA A 209 -0.37 -41.66 -6.37
C ALA A 209 -0.46 -42.70 -7.54
N THR A 210 -0.41 -42.35 -8.84
CA THR A 210 0.10 -41.11 -9.46
C THR A 210 -0.57 -40.81 -10.83
N SER A 211 -0.89 -39.53 -11.09
CA SER A 211 -0.80 -38.82 -12.40
C SER A 211 -1.70 -39.16 -13.64
N VAL A 212 -1.87 -38.14 -14.50
CA VAL A 212 -2.30 -38.15 -15.94
C VAL A 212 -3.82 -38.37 -16.19
N PRO A 213 -4.48 -37.77 -17.23
CA PRO A 213 -4.02 -36.79 -18.24
C PRO A 213 -4.78 -35.43 -18.27
N LEU A 214 -4.20 -34.46 -18.99
CA LEU A 214 -4.93 -33.35 -19.60
C LEU A 214 -5.59 -33.85 -20.91
N VAL A 215 -6.87 -33.55 -21.16
CA VAL A 215 -7.56 -33.94 -22.41
C VAL A 215 -8.18 -32.72 -23.11
N SER A 216 -7.79 -32.51 -24.37
CA SER A 216 -8.40 -31.52 -25.25
C SER A 216 -9.58 -32.13 -26.01
N ALA A 217 -10.78 -31.56 -25.87
CA ALA A 217 -11.94 -31.85 -26.72
C ALA A 217 -12.86 -30.63 -26.83
N VAL A 218 -12.60 -29.75 -27.79
CA VAL A 218 -13.55 -28.71 -28.22
C VAL A 218 -14.18 -29.17 -29.52
N GLU A 219 -15.48 -29.45 -29.53
CA GLU A 219 -16.31 -29.27 -30.72
C GLU A 219 -17.83 -29.26 -30.40
N ASN A 220 -18.54 -28.32 -31.04
CA ASN A 220 -19.96 -28.36 -31.38
C ASN A 220 -21.04 -28.69 -30.31
N ILE A 221 -21.54 -27.66 -29.62
CA ILE A 221 -22.93 -27.60 -29.11
C ILE A 221 -23.60 -26.28 -29.60
N PRO A 222 -24.88 -26.25 -30.00
CA PRO A 222 -25.44 -25.12 -30.75
C PRO A 222 -25.73 -23.86 -29.92
N ARG A 223 -25.54 -22.68 -30.53
CA ARG A 223 -26.01 -21.40 -29.96
C ARG A 223 -27.53 -21.31 -30.04
N HIS A 224 -28.22 -21.45 -28.91
CA HIS A 224 -29.62 -21.06 -28.82
C HIS A 224 -29.77 -19.54 -28.93
N ARG A 225 -30.62 -19.11 -29.86
CA ARG A 225 -31.02 -17.72 -30.06
C ARG A 225 -32.11 -17.37 -29.05
N VAL A 226 -31.83 -16.45 -28.13
CA VAL A 226 -32.83 -15.88 -27.22
C VAL A 226 -33.41 -14.64 -27.89
N ASP A 227 -34.66 -14.70 -28.34
CA ASP A 227 -35.38 -13.53 -28.84
C ASP A 227 -35.92 -12.72 -27.64
N SER A 228 -35.18 -11.67 -27.24
CA SER A 228 -35.64 -10.71 -26.23
C SER A 228 -36.52 -9.64 -26.86
N GLY A 229 -37.82 -9.92 -26.94
CA GLY A 229 -38.83 -8.95 -27.37
C GLY A 229 -38.96 -7.79 -26.36
N PHE A 230 -38.41 -6.63 -26.72
CA PHE A 230 -38.69 -5.36 -26.06
C PHE A 230 -39.63 -4.53 -26.93
N GLU A 231 -40.72 -4.04 -26.36
CA GLU A 231 -41.70 -3.21 -27.07
C GLU A 231 -41.14 -1.80 -27.30
N SER A 232 -41.39 -1.26 -28.50
CA SER A 232 -40.94 0.07 -28.90
C SER A 232 -41.73 1.16 -28.17
N ALA A 233 -41.16 1.73 -27.11
CA ALA A 233 -41.65 2.98 -26.54
C ALA A 233 -41.52 4.10 -27.57
N ALA A 234 -42.59 4.85 -27.82
CA ALA A 234 -42.65 5.80 -28.91
C ALA A 234 -41.63 6.95 -28.75
N ALA A 235 -40.99 7.33 -29.86
CA ALA A 235 -40.13 8.51 -29.92
C ALA A 235 -40.96 9.78 -29.65
N ALA A 236 -40.44 10.66 -28.79
CA ALA A 236 -40.87 12.05 -28.72
C ALA A 236 -40.08 12.87 -29.74
N ASP A 237 -40.74 13.78 -30.45
CA ASP A 237 -40.08 14.68 -31.39
C ASP A 237 -39.07 15.60 -30.67
N PRO A 238 -37.82 15.71 -31.14
CA PRO A 238 -36.94 16.79 -30.73
C PRO A 238 -37.39 18.09 -31.42
N GLU A 239 -37.92 19.04 -30.64
CA GLU A 239 -38.20 20.38 -31.17
C GLU A 239 -36.92 21.04 -31.72
N ALA A 240 -37.07 21.78 -32.82
CA ALA A 240 -35.94 22.31 -33.57
C ALA A 240 -35.23 23.46 -32.83
N GLY A 241 -34.23 23.11 -32.02
CA GLY A 241 -33.25 24.06 -31.49
C GLY A 241 -32.54 24.79 -32.63
N ALA A 242 -32.68 26.12 -32.68
CA ALA A 242 -32.02 26.93 -33.69
C ALA A 242 -30.51 26.87 -33.54
N ALA A 243 -29.76 26.82 -34.64
CA ALA A 243 -28.30 26.79 -34.64
C ALA A 243 -27.73 28.10 -34.06
N VAL A 244 -27.37 28.07 -32.77
CA VAL A 244 -26.70 29.18 -32.09
C VAL A 244 -25.28 29.29 -32.65
N GLY A 245 -25.00 30.36 -33.38
CA GLY A 245 -23.66 30.74 -33.80
C GLY A 245 -22.82 31.18 -32.60
N TRP A 246 -22.29 30.21 -31.86
CA TRP A 246 -21.48 30.42 -30.67
C TRP A 246 -20.22 31.25 -30.98
N THR A 247 -19.99 32.33 -30.23
CA THR A 247 -18.67 32.99 -30.16
C THR A 247 -17.79 32.29 -29.14
N VAL A 248 -16.46 32.45 -29.23
CA VAL A 248 -15.52 31.88 -28.26
C VAL A 248 -15.84 32.37 -26.85
N GLU A 249 -16.12 33.66 -26.68
CA GLU A 249 -16.50 34.28 -25.41
C GLU A 249 -17.85 33.75 -24.89
N GLY A 250 -18.86 33.63 -25.76
CA GLY A 250 -20.20 33.17 -25.37
C GLY A 250 -20.22 31.70 -24.96
N LEU A 251 -19.54 30.84 -25.72
CA LEU A 251 -19.41 29.42 -25.39
C LEU A 251 -18.50 29.20 -24.18
N ALA A 252 -17.42 29.98 -24.02
CA ALA A 252 -16.60 29.94 -22.81
C ALA A 252 -17.40 30.28 -21.56
N ALA A 253 -18.25 31.32 -21.61
CA ALA A 253 -19.13 31.68 -20.51
C ALA A 253 -20.13 30.56 -20.18
N ALA A 254 -20.81 30.01 -21.19
CA ALA A 254 -21.78 28.91 -21.00
C ALA A 254 -21.12 27.64 -20.43
N ILE A 255 -19.94 27.25 -20.93
CA ILE A 255 -19.17 26.12 -20.38
C ILE A 255 -18.73 26.42 -18.93
N THR A 256 -18.35 27.66 -18.60
CA THR A 256 -18.02 28.07 -17.22
C THR A 256 -19.21 27.93 -16.28
N GLU A 257 -20.42 28.29 -16.74
CA GLU A 257 -21.65 28.15 -15.96
C GLU A 257 -22.00 26.68 -15.66
N VAL A 258 -21.84 25.78 -16.65
CA VAL A 258 -22.04 24.35 -16.44
C VAL A 258 -20.97 23.76 -15.52
N ALA A 259 -19.70 24.14 -15.70
CA ALA A 259 -18.58 23.68 -14.87
C ALA A 259 -18.76 24.05 -13.39
N ASN A 260 -19.20 25.27 -13.11
CA ASN A 260 -19.40 25.79 -11.74
C ASN A 260 -20.39 25.00 -10.87
N ARG A 261 -21.21 24.13 -11.46
CA ARG A 261 -22.15 23.26 -10.73
C ARG A 261 -21.49 22.04 -10.10
N PHE A 262 -20.29 21.68 -10.55
CA PHE A 262 -19.53 20.50 -10.12
C PHE A 262 -18.31 20.85 -9.25
N LEU A 263 -18.23 22.10 -8.77
CA LEU A 263 -17.08 22.66 -8.06
C LEU A 263 -17.45 23.16 -6.66
N PRO A 264 -16.52 23.09 -5.69
CA PRO A 264 -16.74 23.65 -4.35
C PRO A 264 -16.61 25.19 -4.29
N ALA A 265 -16.03 25.80 -5.33
CA ALA A 265 -15.85 27.24 -5.46
C ALA A 265 -15.97 27.67 -6.94
N PRO A 266 -16.48 28.87 -7.25
CA PRO A 266 -16.68 29.32 -8.62
C PRO A 266 -15.36 29.62 -9.35
N MET A 267 -15.21 29.06 -10.55
CA MET A 267 -14.08 29.23 -11.46
C MET A 267 -14.33 30.34 -12.50
N THR A 268 -13.26 30.77 -13.17
CA THR A 268 -13.32 31.64 -14.37
C THR A 268 -13.13 30.85 -15.66
N SER A 269 -13.32 31.49 -16.83
CA SER A 269 -13.08 30.87 -18.14
C SER A 269 -11.61 30.50 -18.41
N GLU A 270 -10.68 31.08 -17.64
CA GLU A 270 -9.22 30.84 -17.72
C GLU A 270 -8.71 29.90 -16.64
N THR A 271 -9.54 29.56 -15.65
CA THR A 271 -9.22 28.57 -14.61
C THR A 271 -9.38 27.17 -15.20
N ASP A 272 -8.46 26.24 -14.94
CA ASP A 272 -8.65 24.83 -15.31
C ASP A 272 -9.59 24.16 -14.29
N PHE A 273 -10.58 23.41 -14.77
CA PHE A 273 -11.59 22.72 -13.96
C PHE A 273 -10.99 21.86 -12.84
N PHE A 274 -9.89 21.13 -13.12
CA PHE A 274 -9.22 20.29 -12.12
C PHE A 274 -8.39 21.11 -11.12
N ASP A 275 -7.85 22.25 -11.56
CA ASP A 275 -7.15 23.18 -10.66
C ASP A 275 -8.11 24.01 -9.79
N ALA A 276 -9.38 24.15 -10.21
CA ALA A 276 -10.50 24.63 -9.38
C ALA A 276 -11.04 23.57 -8.37
N GLY A 277 -10.51 22.34 -8.41
CA GLY A 277 -10.86 21.26 -7.46
C GLY A 277 -11.81 20.19 -8.00
N ALA A 278 -12.14 20.17 -9.29
CA ALA A 278 -12.87 19.06 -9.87
C ALA A 278 -12.05 17.76 -9.87
N ASN A 279 -12.75 16.62 -9.93
CA ASN A 279 -12.17 15.29 -10.05
C ASN A 279 -12.65 14.60 -11.34
N SER A 280 -12.15 13.39 -11.62
CA SER A 280 -12.55 12.63 -12.82
C SER A 280 -13.98 12.06 -12.77
N VAL A 281 -14.74 12.19 -11.67
CA VAL A 281 -16.22 12.01 -11.68
C VAL A 281 -16.84 13.24 -12.34
N ALA A 282 -16.57 14.40 -11.75
CA ALA A 282 -17.10 15.70 -12.14
C ALA A 282 -16.85 16.00 -13.62
N ALA A 283 -15.71 15.56 -14.17
CA ALA A 283 -15.39 15.72 -15.59
C ALA A 283 -16.32 14.95 -16.54
N VAL A 284 -16.72 13.73 -16.18
CA VAL A 284 -17.64 12.92 -16.99
C VAL A 284 -19.05 13.50 -16.94
N GLU A 285 -19.50 13.90 -15.75
CA GLU A 285 -20.81 14.53 -15.56
C GLU A 285 -20.89 15.92 -16.23
N PHE A 286 -19.80 16.70 -16.15
CA PHE A 286 -19.63 17.97 -16.85
C PHE A 286 -19.69 17.82 -18.37
N VAL A 287 -18.95 16.86 -18.96
CA VAL A 287 -19.02 16.57 -20.41
C VAL A 287 -20.45 16.17 -20.81
N ALA A 288 -21.10 15.30 -20.04
CA ALA A 288 -22.48 14.89 -20.30
C ALA A 288 -23.47 16.06 -20.17
N ALA A 289 -23.26 16.98 -19.22
CA ALA A 289 -24.08 18.18 -19.05
C ALA A 289 -23.87 19.19 -20.18
N VAL A 290 -22.61 19.46 -20.58
CA VAL A 290 -22.29 20.37 -21.69
C VAL A 290 -22.85 19.85 -23.03
N GLY A 291 -22.74 18.54 -23.29
CA GLY A 291 -23.37 17.92 -24.45
C GLY A 291 -24.89 18.05 -24.45
N ARG A 292 -25.54 17.73 -23.33
CA ARG A 292 -27.01 17.74 -23.17
C ARG A 292 -27.62 19.15 -23.16
N GLU A 293 -26.95 20.13 -22.59
CA GLU A 293 -27.53 21.46 -22.32
C GLU A 293 -27.08 22.52 -23.33
N LEU A 294 -25.85 22.43 -23.85
CA LEU A 294 -25.31 23.41 -24.81
C LEU A 294 -25.27 22.88 -26.26
N GLY A 295 -25.55 21.59 -26.47
CA GLY A 295 -25.41 20.92 -27.78
C GLY A 295 -23.96 20.73 -28.21
N VAL A 296 -23.03 20.70 -27.24
CA VAL A 296 -21.59 20.79 -27.47
C VAL A 296 -20.93 19.49 -27.02
N GLU A 297 -20.72 18.57 -27.96
CA GLU A 297 -19.97 17.34 -27.66
C GLU A 297 -18.48 17.66 -27.45
N LEU A 298 -18.00 17.45 -26.22
CA LEU A 298 -16.58 17.58 -25.85
C LEU A 298 -15.95 16.20 -25.74
N GLY A 299 -14.76 16.04 -26.32
CA GLY A 299 -13.92 14.86 -26.08
C GLY A 299 -13.52 14.79 -24.60
N LEU A 300 -13.70 13.64 -23.96
CA LEU A 300 -13.34 13.48 -22.54
C LEU A 300 -11.81 13.64 -22.34
N ASP A 301 -10.99 13.14 -23.27
CA ASP A 301 -9.55 13.39 -23.29
C ASP A 301 -9.20 14.87 -23.58
N ASP A 302 -10.02 15.61 -24.33
CA ASP A 302 -9.80 17.05 -24.55
C ASP A 302 -9.96 17.84 -23.25
N VAL A 303 -11.05 17.56 -22.52
CA VAL A 303 -11.28 18.10 -21.17
C VAL A 303 -10.17 17.69 -20.22
N PHE A 304 -9.76 16.42 -20.21
CA PHE A 304 -8.66 15.97 -19.36
C PHE A 304 -7.28 16.55 -19.71
N ALA A 305 -7.09 17.12 -20.90
CA ALA A 305 -5.84 17.74 -21.34
C ALA A 305 -5.73 19.24 -21.00
N ASP A 306 -6.81 20.01 -21.17
CA ASP A 306 -6.88 21.45 -20.82
C ASP A 306 -8.34 21.84 -20.55
N ALA A 307 -8.73 21.84 -19.28
CA ALA A 307 -10.15 21.94 -18.89
C ALA A 307 -10.65 23.38 -18.75
N ARG A 308 -9.91 24.37 -19.26
CA ARG A 308 -10.30 25.78 -19.23
C ARG A 308 -11.50 26.01 -20.16
N PRO A 309 -12.63 26.55 -19.69
CA PRO A 309 -13.80 26.79 -20.54
C PRO A 309 -13.51 27.54 -21.83
N ARG A 310 -12.59 28.52 -21.81
CA ARG A 310 -12.14 29.24 -23.02
C ARG A 310 -11.37 28.36 -24.01
N ARG A 311 -10.61 27.37 -23.53
CA ARG A 311 -9.87 26.42 -24.38
C ARG A 311 -10.79 25.37 -25.00
N LEU A 312 -11.76 24.89 -24.24
CA LEU A 312 -12.78 23.96 -24.72
C LEU A 312 -13.65 24.62 -25.80
N ALA A 313 -14.09 25.86 -25.57
CA ALA A 313 -14.79 26.67 -26.58
C ALA A 313 -13.95 26.88 -27.85
N GLN A 314 -12.65 27.20 -27.73
CA GLN A 314 -11.74 27.33 -28.87
C GLN A 314 -11.59 26.04 -29.68
N ARG A 315 -11.36 24.89 -29.03
CA ARG A 315 -11.22 23.59 -29.73
C ARG A 315 -12.50 23.19 -30.45
N TRP A 316 -13.65 23.29 -29.78
CA TRP A 316 -14.93 22.90 -30.37
C TRP A 316 -15.33 23.79 -31.54
N LEU A 317 -15.10 25.11 -31.46
CA LEU A 317 -15.34 26.03 -32.56
C LEU A 317 -14.34 25.87 -33.72
N ALA A 318 -13.09 25.49 -33.45
CA ALA A 318 -12.13 25.17 -34.51
C ALA A 318 -12.53 23.89 -35.28
N ALA A 319 -13.18 22.93 -34.63
CA ALA A 319 -13.69 21.71 -35.25
C ALA A 319 -15.02 21.91 -36.00
N ASN A 320 -15.93 22.74 -35.47
CA ASN A 320 -17.32 22.82 -35.94
C ASN A 320 -17.73 24.17 -36.57
N GLY A 321 -16.88 25.20 -36.53
CA GLY A 321 -17.22 26.58 -36.90
C GLY A 321 -16.67 27.09 -38.25
N GLY A 322 -16.13 26.23 -39.11
CA GLY A 322 -15.56 26.62 -40.40
C GLY A 322 -16.54 26.52 -41.58
N GLU A 323 -16.60 27.54 -42.44
CA GLU A 323 -17.49 27.54 -43.61
C GLU A 323 -17.04 26.56 -44.71
N ALA A 324 -17.91 25.60 -45.03
CA ALA A 324 -18.07 24.94 -46.34
C ALA A 324 -16.80 24.53 -47.13
N GLY A 325 -16.00 23.61 -46.57
CA GLY A 325 -15.02 22.78 -47.30
C GLY A 325 -15.42 21.29 -47.27
N ALA A 326 -15.17 20.52 -48.33
CA ALA A 326 -15.74 19.17 -48.47
C ALA A 326 -14.89 18.04 -47.85
N SER A 327 -15.54 17.22 -47.01
CA SER A 327 -15.12 15.91 -46.46
C SER A 327 -13.95 15.88 -45.45
N PRO A 328 -13.89 14.83 -44.60
CA PRO A 328 -14.85 13.73 -44.41
C PRO A 328 -15.71 13.91 -43.13
N VAL A 329 -16.69 13.03 -42.93
CA VAL A 329 -17.38 12.87 -41.64
C VAL A 329 -16.40 12.31 -40.62
N VAL A 330 -16.05 13.11 -39.60
CA VAL A 330 -15.33 12.63 -38.41
C VAL A 330 -16.36 12.00 -37.46
N THR A 331 -16.79 10.78 -37.77
CA THR A 331 -17.37 9.89 -36.76
C THR A 331 -16.33 9.74 -35.65
N THR A 332 -16.74 9.90 -34.39
CA THR A 332 -15.89 9.99 -33.18
C THR A 332 -14.62 9.15 -33.26
N THR A 333 -13.53 9.74 -33.76
CA THR A 333 -12.29 8.99 -34.00
C THR A 333 -11.58 8.76 -32.68
N VAL A 334 -11.81 7.59 -32.10
CA VAL A 334 -10.72 6.78 -31.56
C VAL A 334 -9.56 6.92 -32.55
N ALA A 335 -8.45 7.52 -32.12
CA ALA A 335 -7.26 7.58 -32.95
C ALA A 335 -6.91 6.13 -33.31
N THR A 336 -6.77 5.82 -34.59
CA THR A 336 -6.35 4.48 -35.00
C THR A 336 -5.05 4.14 -34.28
N ASP A 337 -4.85 2.88 -33.87
CA ASP A 337 -3.70 2.49 -33.04
C ASP A 337 -2.38 2.92 -33.71
N ASP A 338 -2.36 2.86 -35.05
CA ASP A 338 -1.41 3.42 -35.99
C ASP A 338 -0.99 4.89 -35.71
N GLU A 339 -1.94 5.78 -35.41
CA GLU A 339 -1.73 7.21 -35.20
C GLU A 339 -1.41 7.56 -33.74
N GLU A 340 -1.95 6.80 -32.78
CA GLU A 340 -1.45 6.86 -31.41
C GLU A 340 0.00 6.37 -31.34
N LEU A 341 0.34 5.29 -32.03
CA LEU A 341 1.70 4.78 -32.13
C LEU A 341 2.64 5.78 -32.80
N ARG A 342 2.25 6.43 -33.91
CA ARG A 342 3.05 7.52 -34.51
C ARG A 342 3.31 8.65 -33.54
N ARG A 343 2.30 9.10 -32.79
CA ARG A 343 2.44 10.13 -31.76
C ARG A 343 3.42 9.71 -30.66
N ILE A 344 3.27 8.51 -30.10
CA ILE A 344 4.18 7.94 -29.09
C ILE A 344 5.62 7.86 -29.61
N MET A 345 5.82 7.39 -30.85
CA MET A 345 7.15 7.30 -31.46
C MET A 345 7.78 8.68 -31.73
N ALA A 346 6.99 9.68 -32.13
CA ALA A 346 7.44 11.07 -32.28
C ALA A 346 7.82 11.69 -30.93
N ASP A 347 7.09 11.37 -29.87
CA ASP A 347 7.38 11.83 -28.50
C ASP A 347 8.67 11.20 -27.95
N VAL A 348 8.89 9.90 -28.20
CA VAL A 348 10.17 9.23 -27.89
C VAL A 348 11.34 9.83 -28.69
N ALA A 349 11.13 10.13 -29.98
CA ALA A 349 12.10 10.84 -30.81
C ALA A 349 12.35 12.30 -30.36
N GLY A 350 11.51 12.88 -29.49
CA GLY A 350 11.78 14.17 -28.85
C GLY A 350 13.12 14.22 -28.11
N ALA A 351 13.57 13.07 -27.58
CA ALA A 351 14.89 12.93 -26.96
C ALA A 351 16.07 13.17 -27.93
N ASP A 352 15.91 12.97 -29.24
CA ASP A 352 16.95 13.23 -30.24
C ASP A 352 17.30 14.73 -30.37
N SER A 353 16.45 15.62 -29.87
CA SER A 353 16.71 17.06 -29.83
C SER A 353 17.59 17.50 -28.65
N LEU A 354 17.80 16.64 -27.65
CA LEU A 354 18.59 16.95 -26.46
C LEU A 354 20.09 17.06 -26.80
N PRO A 355 20.81 18.08 -26.30
CA PRO A 355 22.23 18.24 -26.55
C PRO A 355 23.03 17.12 -25.88
N TRP A 356 24.12 16.71 -26.52
CA TRP A 356 25.05 15.73 -25.96
C TRP A 356 25.82 16.34 -24.79
N VAL A 357 25.83 15.62 -23.66
CA VAL A 357 26.47 16.09 -22.41
C VAL A 357 27.45 15.06 -21.84
N GLY A 358 28.43 15.56 -21.09
CA GLY A 358 29.30 14.72 -20.27
C GLY A 358 28.55 14.15 -19.06
N ALA A 359 29.13 13.12 -18.44
CA ALA A 359 28.61 12.61 -17.17
C ALA A 359 28.65 13.68 -16.08
N PRO A 360 27.64 13.74 -15.18
CA PRO A 360 27.63 14.66 -14.05
C PRO A 360 28.73 14.32 -13.03
N GLU A 361 29.08 15.29 -12.19
CA GLU A 361 30.01 15.07 -11.08
C GLU A 361 29.42 14.06 -10.07
N LYS A 362 30.21 13.05 -9.67
CA LYS A 362 29.74 11.96 -8.80
C LYS A 362 29.82 12.31 -7.31
N VAL A 363 29.10 13.37 -6.92
CA VAL A 363 29.03 13.88 -5.54
C VAL A 363 27.56 13.93 -5.09
N ALA A 364 27.29 13.65 -3.81
CA ALA A 364 25.93 13.69 -3.27
C ALA A 364 25.31 15.10 -3.43
N PRO A 365 24.07 15.23 -3.93
CA PRO A 365 23.52 16.51 -4.35
C PRO A 365 23.17 17.39 -3.14
N ARG A 366 23.46 18.69 -3.24
CA ARG A 366 23.18 19.68 -2.18
C ARG A 366 22.00 20.59 -2.53
N ARG A 367 21.65 20.72 -3.81
CA ARG A 367 20.40 21.34 -4.29
C ARG A 367 19.65 20.36 -5.19
N ILE A 368 18.42 20.00 -4.83
CA ILE A 368 17.59 19.03 -5.56
C ILE A 368 16.33 19.73 -6.08
N LEU A 369 16.01 19.59 -7.37
CA LEU A 369 14.69 19.94 -7.90
C LEU A 369 13.76 18.73 -7.78
N LEU A 370 12.70 18.85 -6.98
CA LEU A 370 11.68 17.84 -6.78
C LEU A 370 10.36 18.28 -7.45
N THR A 371 9.85 17.49 -8.39
CA THR A 371 8.49 17.68 -8.92
C THR A 371 7.50 16.78 -8.18
N GLY A 372 6.23 17.18 -8.12
CA GLY A 372 5.16 16.34 -7.55
C GLY A 372 5.21 16.24 -6.02
N ALA A 373 5.89 17.17 -5.35
CA ALA A 373 6.07 17.20 -3.88
C ALA A 373 4.75 17.28 -3.07
N THR A 374 3.61 17.56 -3.72
CA THR A 374 2.27 17.58 -3.12
C THR A 374 1.47 16.28 -3.34
N GLY A 375 2.03 15.29 -4.05
CA GLY A 375 1.41 13.98 -4.27
C GLY A 375 1.90 12.93 -3.27
N PHE A 376 1.15 11.84 -3.07
CA PHE A 376 1.37 10.87 -1.99
C PHE A 376 2.83 10.39 -1.82
N LEU A 377 3.46 9.87 -2.89
CA LEU A 377 4.88 9.47 -2.86
C LEU A 377 5.82 10.68 -2.77
N GLY A 378 5.50 11.80 -3.43
CA GLY A 378 6.32 13.00 -3.46
C GLY A 378 6.45 13.68 -2.09
N SER A 379 5.36 13.72 -1.31
CA SER A 379 5.34 14.23 0.06
C SER A 379 6.22 13.39 0.99
N HIS A 380 6.20 12.06 0.85
CA HIS A 380 7.07 11.16 1.59
C HIS A 380 8.54 11.28 1.16
N LEU A 381 8.80 11.31 -0.16
CA LEU A 381 10.14 11.42 -0.71
C LEU A 381 10.81 12.77 -0.36
N LEU A 382 10.05 13.87 -0.33
CA LEU A 382 10.54 15.16 0.17
C LEU A 382 11.12 15.02 1.58
N LEU A 383 10.36 14.40 2.49
CA LEU A 383 10.82 14.26 3.88
C LEU A 383 11.99 13.29 4.01
N ASP A 384 12.04 12.21 3.26
CA ASP A 384 13.18 11.27 3.35
C ASP A 384 14.45 11.81 2.69
N LEU A 385 14.34 12.62 1.63
CA LEU A 385 15.46 13.42 1.11
C LEU A 385 15.99 14.39 2.18
N LEU A 386 15.11 15.08 2.91
CA LEU A 386 15.49 15.99 3.99
C LEU A 386 16.06 15.28 5.23
N ARG A 387 15.55 14.09 5.58
CA ARG A 387 16.00 13.28 6.73
C ARG A 387 17.33 12.56 6.49
N HIS A 388 17.69 12.28 5.24
CA HIS A 388 18.82 11.41 4.89
C HIS A 388 19.87 12.08 4.00
N SER A 389 19.82 13.42 3.89
CA SER A 389 20.88 14.24 3.29
C SER A 389 20.88 15.64 3.92
N ASP A 390 21.90 16.45 3.63
CA ASP A 390 21.93 17.89 3.92
C ASP A 390 21.38 18.74 2.76
N ALA A 391 20.68 18.14 1.79
CA ALA A 391 20.21 18.85 0.60
C ALA A 391 19.12 19.89 0.90
N HIS A 392 19.12 20.98 0.14
CA HIS A 392 18.02 21.93 0.02
C HIS A 392 17.14 21.51 -1.17
N VAL A 393 15.82 21.45 -0.98
CA VAL A 393 14.90 20.92 -1.99
C VAL A 393 14.03 22.03 -2.60
N ALA A 394 14.23 22.31 -3.88
CA ALA A 394 13.36 23.16 -4.68
C ALA A 394 12.14 22.34 -5.13
N CYS A 395 10.94 22.69 -4.68
CA CYS A 395 9.69 21.98 -4.97
C CYS A 395 8.91 22.69 -6.08
N LEU A 396 8.81 22.08 -7.27
CA LEU A 396 7.95 22.58 -8.35
C LEU A 396 6.48 22.28 -8.02
N ILE A 397 5.65 23.32 -7.89
CA ILE A 397 4.26 23.25 -7.44
C ILE A 397 3.37 24.14 -8.30
N ARG A 398 2.22 23.62 -8.73
CA ARG A 398 1.21 24.41 -9.44
C ARG A 398 0.48 25.34 -8.46
N ALA A 399 0.72 26.64 -8.58
CA ALA A 399 0.15 27.71 -7.75
C ALA A 399 0.25 29.05 -8.51
N GLU A 400 -0.44 30.08 -8.02
CA GLU A 400 -0.39 31.43 -8.59
C GLU A 400 0.88 32.18 -8.17
N ASP A 401 1.29 32.01 -6.91
CA ASP A 401 2.49 32.64 -6.32
C ASP A 401 3.19 31.72 -5.29
N ASP A 402 4.33 32.19 -4.78
CA ASP A 402 5.19 31.45 -3.85
C ASP A 402 4.49 31.18 -2.49
N GLU A 403 3.55 32.02 -2.04
CA GLU A 403 2.79 31.83 -0.79
C GLU A 403 1.71 30.76 -0.95
N ALA A 404 0.94 30.82 -2.05
CA ALA A 404 -0.01 29.80 -2.44
C ALA A 404 0.67 28.43 -2.64
N ALA A 405 1.89 28.40 -3.20
CA ALA A 405 2.69 27.19 -3.33
C ALA A 405 3.11 26.62 -1.96
N LEU A 406 3.51 27.47 -1.02
CA LEU A 406 3.91 27.08 0.35
C LEU A 406 2.71 26.53 1.14
N SER A 407 1.55 27.19 1.02
CA SER A 407 0.27 26.73 1.59
C SER A 407 -0.14 25.37 1.02
N ARG A 408 -0.09 25.21 -0.32
CA ARG A 408 -0.41 23.94 -0.99
C ARG A 408 0.49 22.79 -0.54
N LEU A 409 1.79 23.04 -0.30
CA LEU A 409 2.72 22.04 0.22
C LEU A 409 2.43 21.67 1.69
N GLY A 410 2.20 22.66 2.55
CA GLY A 410 1.85 22.43 3.95
C GLY A 410 0.57 21.61 4.10
N ASN A 411 -0.47 21.95 3.33
CA ASN A 411 -1.74 21.23 3.31
C ASN A 411 -1.58 19.78 2.79
N ALA A 412 -0.76 19.56 1.76
CA ALA A 412 -0.48 18.22 1.23
C ALA A 412 0.35 17.34 2.17
N LEU A 413 1.24 17.92 3.00
CA LEU A 413 1.93 17.18 4.05
C LEU A 413 0.96 16.87 5.21
N ALA A 414 0.15 17.83 5.63
CA ALA A 414 -0.84 17.66 6.69
C ALA A 414 -1.88 16.57 6.37
N SER A 415 -2.39 16.50 5.13
CA SER A 415 -3.38 15.49 4.73
C SER A 415 -2.86 14.05 4.79
N PHE A 416 -1.55 13.84 4.57
CA PHE A 416 -0.88 12.55 4.74
C PHE A 416 -0.31 12.34 6.16
N GLN A 417 -0.70 13.17 7.14
CA GLN A 417 -0.21 13.13 8.52
C GLN A 417 1.33 13.28 8.64
N LEU A 418 1.94 14.02 7.71
CA LEU A 418 3.38 14.23 7.63
C LEU A 418 3.82 15.55 8.30
N PRO A 419 4.99 15.60 8.96
CA PRO A 419 5.40 16.74 9.77
C PRO A 419 5.75 18.00 8.94
N TRP A 420 5.01 19.09 9.17
CA TRP A 420 5.25 20.42 8.61
C TRP A 420 5.98 21.34 9.61
N SER A 421 7.22 21.00 9.94
CA SER A 421 7.99 21.72 10.98
C SER A 421 8.62 23.03 10.46
N ALA A 422 9.18 23.83 11.37
CA ALA A 422 10.05 24.94 10.99
C ALA A 422 11.35 24.48 10.30
N GLU A 423 11.85 23.28 10.64
CA GLU A 423 13.06 22.72 10.02
C GLU A 423 12.82 22.29 8.56
N VAL A 424 11.68 21.63 8.29
CA VAL A 424 11.28 21.31 6.90
C VAL A 424 11.20 22.59 6.07
N ARG A 425 10.55 23.64 6.61
CA ARG A 425 10.42 24.94 5.92
C ARG A 425 11.75 25.69 5.71
N ARG A 426 12.79 25.46 6.52
CA ARG A 426 14.12 26.06 6.32
C ARG A 426 14.88 25.47 5.13
N ARG A 427 14.62 24.20 4.78
CA ARG A 427 15.40 23.42 3.81
C ARG A 427 14.68 23.19 2.47
N ILE A 428 13.67 24.00 2.19
CA ILE A 428 12.91 23.97 0.95
C ILE A 428 12.81 25.35 0.31
N THR A 429 12.60 25.38 -1.00
CA THR A 429 12.11 26.55 -1.73
C THR A 429 10.94 26.06 -2.58
N VAL A 430 9.77 26.68 -2.45
CA VAL A 430 8.65 26.38 -3.36
C VAL A 430 8.78 27.21 -4.63
N LEU A 431 8.44 26.60 -5.77
CA LEU A 431 8.52 27.22 -7.09
C LEU A 431 7.17 27.05 -7.80
N PRO A 432 6.35 28.12 -7.88
CA PRO A 432 5.20 28.20 -8.76
C PRO A 432 5.59 27.86 -10.19
N GLY A 433 5.01 26.79 -10.72
CA GLY A 433 5.28 26.30 -12.05
C GLY A 433 4.51 25.02 -12.36
N ASP A 434 4.46 24.66 -13.64
CA ASP A 434 3.70 23.53 -14.15
C ASP A 434 4.55 22.72 -15.13
N ILE A 435 4.76 21.44 -14.80
CA ILE A 435 5.48 20.49 -15.63
C ILE A 435 4.82 20.28 -17.02
N ARG A 436 3.55 20.66 -17.19
CA ARG A 436 2.85 20.67 -18.48
C ARG A 436 3.35 21.75 -19.45
N LEU A 437 4.07 22.78 -18.96
CA LEU A 437 4.44 23.96 -19.74
C LEU A 437 5.93 23.97 -20.16
N PRO A 438 6.29 24.60 -21.30
CA PRO A 438 7.67 24.87 -21.66
C PRO A 438 8.42 25.58 -20.53
N ARG A 439 9.69 25.23 -20.31
CA ARG A 439 10.52 25.71 -19.17
C ARG A 439 9.82 25.57 -17.80
N LEU A 440 8.94 24.57 -17.65
CA LEU A 440 8.13 24.32 -16.45
C LEU A 440 7.19 25.50 -16.09
N GLY A 441 6.88 26.39 -17.04
CA GLY A 441 6.10 27.61 -16.80
C GLY A 441 6.83 28.69 -15.99
N LEU A 442 8.14 28.56 -15.82
CA LEU A 442 8.98 29.52 -15.09
C LEU A 442 9.37 30.71 -15.98
N SER A 443 9.76 31.82 -15.36
CA SER A 443 10.47 32.90 -16.07
C SER A 443 11.89 32.46 -16.44
N ASP A 444 12.48 33.13 -17.44
CA ASP A 444 13.81 32.77 -17.93
C ASP A 444 14.89 32.91 -16.84
N GLU A 445 14.77 33.88 -15.93
CA GLU A 445 15.68 34.04 -14.79
C GLU A 445 15.54 32.89 -13.78
N ARG A 446 14.31 32.43 -13.51
CA ARG A 446 14.05 31.26 -12.64
C ARG A 446 14.56 29.96 -13.30
N TRP A 447 14.44 29.83 -14.62
CA TRP A 447 14.97 28.69 -15.38
C TRP A 447 16.50 28.67 -15.41
N GLU A 448 17.16 29.79 -15.70
CA GLU A 448 18.62 29.91 -15.70
C GLU A 448 19.22 29.68 -14.30
N ALA A 449 18.57 30.19 -13.24
CA ALA A 449 18.96 29.88 -11.86
C ALA A 449 18.91 28.37 -11.58
N LEU A 450 17.83 27.66 -11.95
CA LEU A 450 17.76 26.21 -11.79
C LEU A 450 18.84 25.47 -12.61
N ALA A 451 19.10 25.91 -13.84
CA ALA A 451 20.10 25.30 -14.71
C ALA A 451 21.53 25.42 -14.17
N ALA A 452 21.84 26.52 -13.48
CA ALA A 452 23.13 26.76 -12.83
C ALA A 452 23.24 26.08 -11.46
N GLU A 453 22.21 26.20 -10.61
CA GLU A 453 22.30 25.86 -9.19
C GLU A 453 21.97 24.41 -8.85
N VAL A 454 20.96 23.80 -9.48
CA VAL A 454 20.46 22.46 -9.09
C VAL A 454 21.49 21.38 -9.40
N ASP A 455 21.82 20.54 -8.43
CA ASP A 455 22.76 19.43 -8.59
C ASP A 455 22.07 18.19 -9.18
N ALA A 456 20.85 17.87 -8.74
CA ALA A 456 20.09 16.69 -9.19
C ALA A 456 18.59 16.99 -9.37
N ILE A 457 17.94 16.29 -10.30
CA ILE A 457 16.49 16.44 -10.57
C ILE A 457 15.77 15.14 -10.21
N VAL A 458 14.70 15.23 -9.42
CA VAL A 458 13.86 14.10 -9.00
C VAL A 458 12.43 14.32 -9.53
N ASN A 459 12.04 13.54 -10.53
CA ASN A 459 10.75 13.65 -11.19
C ASN A 459 9.74 12.61 -10.66
N VAL A 460 8.90 13.03 -9.69
CA VAL A 460 7.77 12.23 -9.18
C VAL A 460 6.44 12.64 -9.84
N ALA A 461 6.36 13.85 -10.40
CA ALA A 461 5.14 14.34 -11.03
C ALA A 461 4.72 13.45 -12.21
N ALA A 462 3.49 12.93 -12.11
CA ALA A 462 2.75 12.29 -13.18
C ALA A 462 1.25 12.51 -12.94
N ALA A 463 0.48 12.63 -14.00
CA ALA A 463 -0.96 12.39 -13.94
C ALA A 463 -1.16 10.87 -13.85
N VAL A 464 -1.77 10.40 -12.76
CA VAL A 464 -2.13 9.01 -12.52
C VAL A 464 -3.65 8.90 -12.60
N ASP A 465 -4.15 8.48 -13.76
CA ASP A 465 -5.58 8.26 -13.99
C ASP A 465 -5.72 7.13 -15.02
N PHE A 466 -6.32 6.02 -14.61
CA PHE A 466 -6.46 4.81 -15.41
C PHE A 466 -7.63 4.85 -16.40
N LEU A 467 -8.44 5.92 -16.35
CA LEU A 467 -9.57 6.16 -17.27
C LEU A 467 -9.21 7.09 -18.43
N ARG A 468 -7.97 7.61 -18.47
CA ARG A 468 -7.48 8.58 -19.47
C ARG A 468 -6.72 7.90 -20.62
N GLY A 469 -6.89 8.42 -21.83
CA GLY A 469 -6.09 8.04 -23.00
C GLY A 469 -4.65 8.56 -22.91
N TYR A 470 -3.78 8.08 -23.80
CA TYR A 470 -2.38 8.55 -23.84
C TYR A 470 -2.31 10.07 -24.05
N SER A 471 -3.15 10.61 -24.93
CA SER A 471 -3.14 12.02 -25.35
C SER A 471 -3.31 13.01 -24.19
N SER A 472 -4.20 12.74 -23.23
CA SER A 472 -4.45 13.63 -22.10
C SER A 472 -3.40 13.50 -20.98
N LEU A 473 -2.71 12.36 -20.90
CA LEU A 473 -1.60 12.12 -19.96
C LEU A 473 -0.25 12.60 -20.50
N ARG A 474 -0.04 12.53 -21.82
CA ARG A 474 1.21 12.83 -22.57
C ARG A 474 1.93 14.09 -22.09
N GLN A 475 1.21 15.18 -21.86
CA GLN A 475 1.82 16.47 -21.55
C GLN A 475 2.53 16.46 -20.19
N SER A 476 1.92 15.88 -19.15
CA SER A 476 2.53 15.72 -17.83
C SER A 476 3.52 14.55 -17.79
N ASN A 477 3.15 13.43 -18.43
CA ASN A 477 3.84 12.16 -18.23
C ASN A 477 5.00 11.92 -19.19
N VAL A 478 5.07 12.59 -20.35
CA VAL A 478 6.09 12.33 -21.39
C VAL A 478 6.85 13.61 -21.76
N LEU A 479 6.16 14.69 -22.12
CA LEU A 479 6.83 15.95 -22.43
C LEU A 479 7.42 16.62 -21.18
N GLY A 480 6.74 16.54 -20.04
CA GLY A 480 7.26 16.98 -18.74
C GLY A 480 8.65 16.41 -18.40
N PRO A 481 8.84 15.08 -18.37
CA PRO A 481 10.16 14.48 -18.22
C PRO A 481 11.18 14.89 -19.28
N LEU A 482 10.78 15.16 -20.53
CA LEU A 482 11.68 15.66 -21.56
C LEU A 482 12.15 17.10 -21.29
N THR A 483 11.28 18.00 -20.82
CA THR A 483 11.68 19.33 -20.35
C THR A 483 12.58 19.26 -19.11
N LEU A 484 12.43 18.25 -18.26
CA LEU A 484 13.37 17.99 -17.17
C LEU A 484 14.70 17.39 -17.65
N ALA A 485 14.71 16.63 -18.75
CA ALA A 485 15.94 16.19 -19.40
C ALA A 485 16.68 17.35 -20.09
N GLU A 486 15.95 18.29 -20.70
CA GLU A 486 16.49 19.57 -21.18
C GLU A 486 17.17 20.35 -20.03
N LEU A 487 16.53 20.48 -18.88
CA LEU A 487 17.10 21.14 -17.70
C LEU A 487 18.30 20.37 -17.10
N ALA A 488 18.28 19.03 -17.16
CA ALA A 488 19.40 18.18 -16.74
C ALA A 488 20.63 18.32 -17.66
N ALA A 489 20.42 18.65 -18.93
CA ALA A 489 21.47 18.89 -19.93
C ALA A 489 21.90 20.37 -20.05
N THR A 490 21.09 21.32 -19.55
CA THR A 490 21.36 22.76 -19.62
C THR A 490 22.28 23.23 -18.50
N GLY A 491 23.33 23.98 -18.82
CA GLY A 491 24.30 24.49 -17.85
C GLY A 491 25.28 23.40 -17.41
N LYS A 492 25.32 23.08 -16.12
CA LYS A 492 26.02 21.87 -15.62
C LYS A 492 25.17 20.63 -15.88
N ALA A 493 25.79 19.51 -16.27
CA ALA A 493 25.10 18.24 -16.41
C ALA A 493 24.65 17.71 -15.03
N LYS A 494 23.42 17.19 -14.94
CA LYS A 494 22.77 16.74 -13.69
C LYS A 494 22.25 15.30 -13.85
N PRO A 495 22.30 14.44 -12.83
CA PRO A 495 21.50 13.23 -12.82
C PRO A 495 20.00 13.57 -12.77
N LEU A 496 19.21 12.77 -13.50
CA LEU A 496 17.75 12.82 -13.49
C LEU A 496 17.22 11.50 -12.92
N HIS A 497 16.46 11.56 -11.84
CA HIS A 497 15.86 10.40 -11.18
C HIS A 497 14.36 10.42 -11.47
N HIS A 498 13.88 9.53 -12.32
CA HIS A 498 12.46 9.49 -12.70
C HIS A 498 11.72 8.35 -12.01
N ILE A 499 10.60 8.68 -11.37
CA ILE A 499 9.63 7.69 -10.90
C ILE A 499 8.81 7.20 -12.10
N SER A 500 9.26 6.09 -12.69
CA SER A 500 8.52 5.27 -13.65
C SER A 500 7.42 4.47 -12.92
N SER A 501 7.13 3.24 -13.33
CA SER A 501 6.29 2.24 -12.64
C SER A 501 6.60 0.86 -13.21
N VAL A 502 6.28 -0.22 -12.51
CA VAL A 502 6.22 -1.55 -13.14
C VAL A 502 5.17 -1.66 -14.26
N ALA A 503 4.24 -0.71 -14.35
CA ALA A 503 3.24 -0.66 -15.43
C ALA A 503 3.82 -0.62 -16.86
N VAL A 504 5.13 -0.31 -17.02
CA VAL A 504 5.85 -0.46 -18.30
C VAL A 504 5.99 -1.92 -18.77
N PHE A 505 5.60 -2.89 -17.94
CA PHE A 505 5.60 -4.33 -18.20
C PHE A 505 4.18 -4.93 -18.29
N ASN A 506 3.11 -4.12 -18.36
CA ASN A 506 1.71 -4.59 -18.36
C ASN A 506 1.26 -5.23 -19.69
N GLU A 507 2.02 -6.20 -20.18
CA GLU A 507 1.73 -7.02 -21.34
C GLU A 507 1.14 -8.38 -20.90
N LEU A 508 -0.01 -8.74 -21.46
CA LEU A 508 -0.65 -10.04 -21.20
C LEU A 508 0.28 -11.18 -21.64
N GLY A 509 0.69 -12.02 -20.68
CA GLY A 509 1.58 -13.16 -20.93
C GLY A 509 3.08 -12.85 -20.86
N ILE A 510 3.50 -11.71 -20.29
CA ILE A 510 4.92 -11.42 -20.09
C ILE A 510 5.59 -12.45 -19.15
N GLU A 511 6.76 -12.97 -19.55
CA GLU A 511 7.43 -14.08 -18.86
C GLU A 511 8.20 -13.65 -17.59
N SER A 512 8.77 -12.45 -17.58
CA SER A 512 9.61 -11.94 -16.49
C SER A 512 9.47 -10.43 -16.30
N MET A 513 9.89 -9.95 -15.12
CA MET A 513 9.87 -8.54 -14.77
C MET A 513 11.12 -8.20 -13.94
N GLY A 514 12.28 -8.18 -14.59
CA GLY A 514 13.55 -7.77 -14.01
C GLY A 514 13.91 -6.30 -14.22
N GLU A 515 14.90 -5.84 -13.45
CA GLU A 515 15.33 -4.43 -13.47
C GLU A 515 15.92 -4.01 -14.83
N ASP A 516 16.57 -4.92 -15.55
CA ASP A 516 17.15 -4.68 -16.89
C ASP A 516 16.42 -5.41 -18.02
N ASP A 517 15.34 -6.14 -17.71
CA ASP A 517 14.55 -6.88 -18.70
C ASP A 517 13.89 -5.93 -19.73
N PRO A 518 13.61 -6.42 -20.95
CA PRO A 518 12.80 -5.69 -21.92
C PRO A 518 11.45 -5.28 -21.33
N VAL A 519 11.09 -4.01 -21.50
CA VAL A 519 9.74 -3.51 -21.22
C VAL A 519 8.75 -4.05 -22.26
N ALA A 520 7.45 -3.97 -21.94
CA ALA A 520 6.37 -4.42 -22.81
C ALA A 520 6.45 -3.87 -24.24
N HIS A 521 5.85 -4.59 -25.18
CA HIS A 521 5.58 -4.08 -26.51
C HIS A 521 4.48 -3.01 -26.45
N ILE A 522 4.76 -1.81 -26.98
CA ILE A 522 3.86 -0.64 -26.89
C ILE A 522 2.50 -0.87 -27.58
N ASP A 523 2.47 -1.69 -28.62
CA ASP A 523 1.29 -2.17 -29.34
C ASP A 523 0.42 -3.14 -28.53
N LYS A 524 0.91 -3.68 -27.41
CA LYS A 524 0.19 -4.59 -26.52
C LYS A 524 -0.23 -3.96 -25.18
N LEU A 525 0.22 -2.74 -24.87
CA LEU A 525 -0.26 -1.98 -23.71
C LEU A 525 -1.65 -1.42 -24.00
N GLY A 526 -2.65 -1.82 -23.22
CA GLY A 526 -4.03 -1.33 -23.39
C GLY A 526 -4.23 0.09 -22.86
N ALA A 527 -3.85 0.34 -21.60
CA ALA A 527 -4.19 1.58 -20.89
C ALA A 527 -3.31 2.78 -21.26
N GLY A 528 -3.93 3.96 -21.36
CA GLY A 528 -3.23 5.22 -21.68
C GLY A 528 -2.17 5.61 -20.63
N TYR A 529 -2.39 5.26 -19.36
CA TYR A 529 -1.40 5.45 -18.29
C TYR A 529 -0.13 4.63 -18.54
N ASP A 530 -0.28 3.34 -18.84
CA ASP A 530 0.83 2.42 -19.09
C ASP A 530 1.62 2.87 -20.32
N LYS A 531 0.93 3.18 -21.43
CA LYS A 531 1.52 3.79 -22.64
C LYS A 531 2.29 5.07 -22.29
N SER A 532 1.77 5.91 -21.38
CA SER A 532 2.43 7.17 -20.98
C SER A 532 3.70 6.93 -20.16
N LYS A 533 3.69 5.98 -19.21
CA LYS A 533 4.88 5.58 -18.45
C LYS A 533 5.93 4.92 -19.34
N TRP A 534 5.49 4.06 -20.26
CA TRP A 534 6.36 3.41 -21.24
C TRP A 534 7.05 4.43 -22.15
N ALA A 535 6.30 5.38 -22.72
CA ALA A 535 6.84 6.41 -23.60
C ALA A 535 7.83 7.32 -22.87
N ALA A 536 7.53 7.71 -21.62
CA ALA A 536 8.45 8.44 -20.77
C ALA A 536 9.76 7.67 -20.54
N GLU A 537 9.66 6.38 -20.22
CA GLU A 537 10.84 5.55 -19.97
C GLU A 537 11.66 5.32 -21.25
N ALA A 538 11.02 5.11 -22.41
CA ALA A 538 11.67 4.98 -23.70
C ALA A 538 12.39 6.28 -24.13
N ALA A 539 11.73 7.44 -23.99
CA ALA A 539 12.31 8.75 -24.26
C ALA A 539 13.53 9.03 -23.35
N LEU A 540 13.41 8.71 -22.06
CA LEU A 540 14.49 8.88 -21.09
C LEU A 540 15.64 7.86 -21.26
N ARG A 541 15.36 6.64 -21.71
CA ARG A 541 16.39 5.67 -22.13
C ARG A 541 17.17 6.21 -23.33
N ARG A 542 16.49 6.76 -24.32
CA ARG A 542 17.09 7.44 -25.48
C ARG A 542 17.93 8.66 -25.08
N ALA A 543 17.47 9.45 -24.11
CA ALA A 543 18.26 10.55 -23.54
C ALA A 543 19.57 10.08 -22.87
N ARG A 544 19.62 8.85 -22.31
CA ARG A 544 20.87 8.26 -21.80
C ARG A 544 21.88 7.92 -22.91
N GLU A 545 21.40 7.64 -24.12
CA GLU A 545 22.26 7.44 -25.29
C GLU A 545 22.99 8.74 -25.67
N HIS A 546 22.41 9.90 -25.38
CA HIS A 546 23.02 11.25 -25.52
C HIS A 546 23.90 11.67 -24.32
N GLY A 547 24.19 10.74 -23.39
CA GLY A 547 25.09 10.96 -22.25
C GLY A 547 24.42 11.41 -20.95
N LEU A 548 23.10 11.68 -20.94
CA LEU A 548 22.41 12.05 -19.70
C LEU A 548 22.40 10.89 -18.70
N THR A 549 22.69 11.17 -17.44
CA THR A 549 22.62 10.15 -16.37
C THR A 549 21.19 10.05 -15.83
N VAL A 550 20.35 9.25 -16.49
CA VAL A 550 18.97 9.01 -16.03
C VAL A 550 18.85 7.71 -15.24
N THR A 551 18.36 7.83 -14.01
CA THR A 551 18.07 6.73 -13.08
C THR A 551 16.56 6.46 -13.08
N LEU A 552 16.17 5.20 -13.28
CA LEU A 552 14.77 4.81 -13.45
C LEU A 552 14.29 4.04 -12.22
N LEU A 553 13.42 4.66 -11.43
CA LEU A 553 12.84 4.07 -10.22
C LEU A 553 11.43 3.60 -10.56
N ARG A 554 11.16 2.30 -10.45
CA ARG A 554 9.87 1.68 -10.83
C ARG A 554 9.17 1.13 -9.58
N PRO A 555 8.25 1.87 -8.95
CA PRO A 555 7.39 1.33 -7.90
C PRO A 555 6.44 0.26 -8.44
N GLY A 556 6.08 -0.67 -7.55
CA GLY A 556 4.89 -1.51 -7.70
C GLY A 556 3.61 -0.74 -7.36
N GLY A 557 2.58 -1.43 -6.87
CA GLY A 557 1.52 -0.80 -6.09
C GLY A 557 2.12 -0.15 -4.83
N ILE A 558 1.70 1.07 -4.51
CA ILE A 558 2.24 1.83 -3.38
C ILE A 558 1.25 1.74 -2.21
N GLY A 559 1.57 0.86 -1.25
CA GLY A 559 0.82 0.70 -0.02
C GLY A 559 0.90 1.93 0.90
N GLY A 560 -0.03 2.01 1.84
CA GLY A 560 -0.04 3.03 2.89
C GLY A 560 1.21 2.98 3.80
N ASN A 561 1.38 4.04 4.56
CA ASN A 561 2.51 4.23 5.47
C ASN A 561 2.43 3.26 6.66
N THR A 562 3.47 2.45 6.88
CA THR A 562 3.48 1.40 7.93
C THR A 562 3.32 1.93 9.36
N THR A 563 3.54 3.23 9.58
CA THR A 563 3.53 3.87 10.91
C THR A 563 2.35 4.84 11.10
N THR A 564 1.99 5.63 10.09
CA THR A 564 0.88 6.62 10.20
C THR A 564 -0.44 6.13 9.60
N GLY A 565 -0.43 5.01 8.87
CA GLY A 565 -1.59 4.52 8.12
C GLY A 565 -2.01 5.40 6.94
N ALA A 566 -1.28 6.48 6.66
CA ALA A 566 -1.59 7.40 5.57
C ALA A 566 -1.50 6.68 4.21
N TYR A 567 -2.57 6.77 3.43
CA TYR A 567 -2.72 6.13 2.12
C TYR A 567 -3.23 7.13 1.08
N ASN A 568 -3.18 6.76 -0.20
CA ASN A 568 -3.81 7.53 -1.27
C ASN A 568 -5.24 7.00 -1.52
N PRO A 569 -6.31 7.78 -1.26
CA PRO A 569 -7.70 7.35 -1.50
C PRO A 569 -8.08 7.28 -2.99
N HIS A 570 -7.21 7.71 -3.89
CA HIS A 570 -7.37 7.61 -5.34
C HIS A 570 -6.35 6.63 -5.95
N ASP A 571 -5.79 5.72 -5.15
CA ASP A 571 -4.96 4.61 -5.65
C ASP A 571 -5.77 3.33 -5.82
N MET A 572 -5.47 2.57 -6.88
CA MET A 572 -6.13 1.30 -7.18
C MET A 572 -5.85 0.25 -6.09
N SER A 573 -4.67 0.27 -5.47
CA SER A 573 -4.29 -0.64 -4.37
C SER A 573 -5.18 -0.42 -3.15
N SER A 574 -5.38 0.84 -2.74
CA SER A 574 -6.27 1.23 -1.65
C SER A 574 -7.71 0.79 -1.90
N ALA A 575 -8.18 0.95 -3.14
CA ALA A 575 -9.52 0.61 -3.55
C ALA A 575 -9.77 -0.91 -3.56
N PHE A 576 -8.81 -1.71 -4.05
CA PHE A 576 -8.84 -3.17 -3.91
C PHE A 576 -8.79 -3.61 -2.43
N SER A 577 -7.92 -3.02 -1.60
CA SER A 577 -7.89 -3.31 -0.15
C SER A 577 -9.23 -3.03 0.54
N GLY A 578 -9.90 -1.92 0.19
CA GLY A 578 -11.26 -1.61 0.66
C GLY A 578 -12.27 -2.68 0.23
N ALA A 579 -12.30 -3.06 -1.05
CA ALA A 579 -13.19 -4.10 -1.55
C ALA A 579 -12.92 -5.48 -0.92
N PHE A 580 -11.66 -5.92 -0.83
CA PHE A 580 -11.30 -7.22 -0.25
C PHE A 580 -11.68 -7.31 1.22
N THR A 581 -11.37 -6.27 2.01
CA THR A 581 -11.76 -6.21 3.43
C THR A 581 -13.27 -6.17 3.59
N ARG A 582 -13.96 -5.23 2.93
CA ARG A 582 -15.42 -5.03 3.07
C ARG A 582 -16.23 -6.22 2.58
N PHE A 583 -15.97 -6.70 1.35
CA PHE A 583 -16.81 -7.71 0.72
C PHE A 583 -16.39 -9.15 1.07
N ARG A 584 -15.23 -9.33 1.71
CA ARG A 584 -14.61 -10.63 2.05
C ARG A 584 -14.36 -11.52 0.81
N THR A 585 -14.13 -10.90 -0.35
CA THR A 585 -13.92 -11.56 -1.65
C THR A 585 -12.71 -10.98 -2.38
N ALA A 586 -11.99 -11.82 -3.11
CA ALA A 586 -10.87 -11.40 -3.98
C ALA A 586 -10.91 -12.16 -5.32
N PRO A 587 -10.40 -11.59 -6.42
CA PRO A 587 -10.16 -12.35 -7.65
C PRO A 587 -8.95 -13.26 -7.44
N ALA A 588 -8.89 -14.38 -8.14
CA ALA A 588 -7.68 -15.18 -8.23
C ALA A 588 -6.61 -14.42 -9.03
N PHE A 589 -5.43 -14.22 -8.44
CA PHE A 589 -4.27 -13.56 -9.07
C PHE A 589 -2.97 -14.33 -8.81
N THR A 590 -1.93 -14.08 -9.61
CA THR A 590 -0.64 -14.75 -9.46
C THR A 590 0.22 -14.08 -8.38
N TYR A 591 0.50 -12.77 -8.51
CA TYR A 591 1.30 -11.99 -7.57
C TYR A 591 0.78 -10.56 -7.38
N LEU A 592 0.88 -10.03 -6.16
CA LEU A 592 0.83 -8.59 -5.89
C LEU A 592 2.26 -8.06 -5.68
N ASN A 593 2.72 -7.24 -6.62
CA ASN A 593 3.98 -6.48 -6.53
C ASN A 593 3.70 -5.16 -5.78
N VAL A 594 3.69 -5.20 -4.44
CA VAL A 594 3.27 -4.07 -3.57
C VAL A 594 4.26 -3.79 -2.44
N ALA A 595 4.56 -2.51 -2.21
CA ALA A 595 5.45 -2.04 -1.15
C ALA A 595 4.89 -0.80 -0.44
N PRO A 596 5.11 -0.63 0.88
CA PRO A 596 4.64 0.54 1.61
C PRO A 596 5.40 1.81 1.22
N VAL A 597 4.69 2.94 1.19
CA VAL A 597 5.24 4.23 0.74
C VAL A 597 6.51 4.65 1.48
N ASP A 598 6.61 4.41 2.79
CA ASP A 598 7.77 4.75 3.64
C ASP A 598 9.02 3.89 3.38
N TRP A 599 8.85 2.72 2.75
CA TRP A 599 9.99 1.97 2.20
C TRP A 599 10.36 2.50 0.81
N VAL A 600 9.37 2.71 -0.07
CA VAL A 600 9.59 3.20 -1.45
C VAL A 600 10.27 4.57 -1.45
N SER A 601 9.81 5.52 -0.64
CA SER A 601 10.41 6.87 -0.53
C SER A 601 11.82 6.81 0.03
N ARG A 602 12.07 6.02 1.08
CA ARG A 602 13.37 5.93 1.72
C ARG A 602 14.44 5.28 0.83
N ILE A 603 14.09 4.24 0.06
CA ILE A 603 15.03 3.64 -0.90
C ILE A 603 15.26 4.58 -2.10
N ALA A 604 14.23 5.25 -2.59
CA ALA A 604 14.38 6.27 -3.63
C ALA A 604 15.29 7.43 -3.19
N ALA A 605 15.10 7.98 -1.98
CA ALA A 605 15.94 9.03 -1.42
C ALA A 605 17.41 8.61 -1.32
N ALA A 606 17.68 7.38 -0.87
CA ALA A 606 19.03 6.86 -0.80
C ALA A 606 19.69 6.68 -2.19
N ILE A 607 18.94 6.26 -3.21
CA ILE A 607 19.44 6.13 -4.59
C ILE A 607 19.74 7.52 -5.20
N VAL A 608 18.96 8.55 -4.87
CA VAL A 608 19.28 9.94 -5.23
C VAL A 608 20.58 10.39 -4.55
N GLY A 609 20.75 10.06 -3.27
CA GLY A 609 21.92 10.45 -2.46
C GLY A 609 23.24 9.71 -2.75
N ASP A 610 23.22 8.54 -3.41
CA ASP A 610 24.41 7.70 -3.68
C ASP A 610 24.84 7.76 -5.17
N PRO A 611 25.92 8.50 -5.52
CA PRO A 611 26.42 8.59 -6.90
C PRO A 611 26.93 7.28 -7.52
N THR A 612 27.03 6.19 -6.74
CA THR A 612 27.33 4.84 -7.26
C THR A 612 26.07 4.12 -7.76
N ALA A 613 24.88 4.62 -7.44
CA ALA A 613 23.59 4.08 -7.83
C ALA A 613 22.93 4.80 -9.02
N TRP A 614 23.53 5.89 -9.49
CA TRP A 614 23.00 6.67 -10.60
C TRP A 614 23.16 5.97 -11.95
N GLY A 615 22.21 6.16 -12.87
CA GLY A 615 22.26 5.61 -14.21
C GLY A 615 21.86 4.13 -14.31
N TYR A 616 21.10 3.63 -13.32
CA TYR A 616 20.55 2.27 -13.33
C TYR A 616 19.03 2.27 -13.19
N ASN A 617 18.44 1.08 -13.32
CA ASN A 617 17.00 0.83 -13.16
C ASN A 617 16.79 0.09 -11.83
N TYR A 618 15.76 0.45 -11.06
CA TYR A 618 15.47 -0.14 -9.75
C TYR A 618 13.99 -0.48 -9.62
N HIS A 619 13.68 -1.67 -9.10
CA HIS A 619 12.32 -2.11 -8.82
C HIS A 619 12.00 -1.90 -7.33
N LEU A 620 11.18 -0.89 -7.05
CA LEU A 620 10.73 -0.53 -5.72
C LEU A 620 9.40 -1.24 -5.40
N THR A 621 9.43 -2.57 -5.52
CA THR A 621 8.25 -3.45 -5.55
C THR A 621 8.04 -4.28 -4.28
N GLY A 622 9.01 -4.27 -3.36
CA GLY A 622 8.93 -4.98 -2.08
C GLY A 622 9.24 -6.47 -2.21
N VAL A 623 8.51 -7.29 -1.44
CA VAL A 623 8.49 -8.75 -1.63
C VAL A 623 7.15 -9.10 -2.29
N PRO A 624 7.15 -9.60 -3.55
CA PRO A 624 5.92 -10.02 -4.22
C PRO A 624 5.12 -11.02 -3.38
N ARG A 625 3.81 -10.82 -3.26
CA ARG A 625 2.91 -11.66 -2.45
C ARG A 625 2.11 -12.60 -3.35
N THR A 626 2.07 -13.89 -3.06
CA THR A 626 1.15 -14.82 -3.73
C THR A 626 -0.29 -14.66 -3.22
N LEU A 627 -1.27 -15.20 -3.94
CA LEU A 627 -2.65 -15.31 -3.45
C LEU A 627 -2.72 -16.08 -2.11
N ASP A 628 -1.98 -17.19 -2.01
CA ASP A 628 -1.83 -18.03 -0.81
C ASP A 628 -1.18 -17.29 0.38
N ASP A 629 -0.45 -16.20 0.14
CA ASP A 629 0.02 -15.29 1.17
C ASP A 629 -1.07 -14.33 1.61
N VAL A 630 -1.77 -13.70 0.68
CA VAL A 630 -2.81 -12.69 0.98
C VAL A 630 -4.02 -13.31 1.68
N VAL A 631 -4.51 -14.47 1.21
CA VAL A 631 -5.63 -15.19 1.85
C VAL A 631 -5.28 -15.56 3.29
N ARG A 632 -4.05 -16.05 3.52
CA ARG A 632 -3.52 -16.41 4.85
C ARG A 632 -3.36 -15.21 5.78
N ASP A 633 -2.75 -14.13 5.31
CA ASP A 633 -2.57 -12.89 6.08
C ASP A 633 -3.92 -12.29 6.52
N MET A 634 -4.90 -12.30 5.61
CA MET A 634 -6.25 -11.78 5.81
C MET A 634 -7.08 -12.68 6.73
N SER A 635 -6.99 -14.01 6.57
CA SER A 635 -7.62 -14.97 7.47
C SER A 635 -7.11 -14.85 8.90
N ILE A 636 -5.79 -14.73 9.10
CA ILE A 636 -5.17 -14.43 10.40
C ILE A 636 -5.71 -13.10 10.96
N ALA A 637 -5.89 -12.09 10.12
CA ALA A 637 -6.50 -10.81 10.50
C ALA A 637 -8.02 -10.88 10.79
N GLY A 638 -8.64 -12.07 10.81
CA GLY A 638 -10.09 -12.26 11.03
C GLY A 638 -10.95 -11.89 9.82
N MET A 639 -10.35 -11.76 8.64
CA MET A 639 -10.99 -11.34 7.40
C MET A 639 -10.81 -12.40 6.29
N PRO A 640 -11.26 -13.66 6.49
CA PRO A 640 -11.08 -14.72 5.51
C PRO A 640 -11.66 -14.32 4.14
N LEU A 641 -10.92 -14.61 3.06
CA LEU A 641 -11.26 -14.18 1.71
C LEU A 641 -11.78 -15.33 0.86
N ARG A 642 -12.99 -15.19 0.31
CA ARG A 642 -13.52 -16.06 -0.73
C ARG A 642 -12.94 -15.67 -2.09
N VAL A 643 -12.00 -16.48 -2.58
CA VAL A 643 -11.42 -16.36 -3.93
C VAL A 643 -12.48 -16.71 -4.99
N GLN A 644 -12.48 -15.99 -6.11
CA GLN A 644 -13.37 -16.19 -7.26
C GLN A 644 -12.60 -16.02 -8.59
N HIS A 645 -13.18 -16.43 -9.72
CA HIS A 645 -12.65 -16.02 -11.03
C HIS A 645 -12.75 -14.49 -11.19
N TRP A 646 -11.96 -13.92 -12.10
CA TRP A 646 -11.93 -12.47 -12.33
C TRP A 646 -13.31 -11.91 -12.66
N ASP A 647 -14.00 -12.47 -13.65
CA ASP A 647 -15.33 -12.00 -14.10
C ASP A 647 -16.41 -12.14 -13.01
N ASP A 648 -16.40 -13.26 -12.27
CA ASP A 648 -17.33 -13.50 -11.15
C ASP A 648 -17.11 -12.46 -10.04
N TRP A 649 -15.84 -12.28 -9.63
CA TRP A 649 -15.47 -11.30 -8.61
C TRP A 649 -15.84 -9.88 -9.04
N ARG A 650 -15.53 -9.51 -10.29
CA ARG A 650 -15.82 -8.21 -10.88
C ARG A 650 -17.32 -7.94 -10.90
N THR A 651 -18.12 -8.91 -11.33
CA THR A 651 -19.59 -8.79 -11.43
C THR A 651 -20.23 -8.66 -10.04
N GLU A 652 -19.84 -9.50 -9.09
CA GLU A 652 -20.29 -9.44 -7.68
C GLU A 652 -19.89 -8.12 -7.01
N THR A 653 -18.65 -7.67 -7.19
CA THR A 653 -18.15 -6.41 -6.63
C THR A 653 -18.90 -5.21 -7.21
N LEU A 654 -19.14 -5.20 -8.52
CA LEU A 654 -19.94 -4.17 -9.20
C LEU A 654 -21.43 -4.18 -8.83
N HIS A 655 -21.97 -5.33 -8.41
CA HIS A 655 -23.29 -5.41 -7.83
C HIS A 655 -23.30 -4.81 -6.42
N ARG A 656 -22.38 -5.25 -5.54
CA ARG A 656 -22.35 -4.87 -4.12
C ARG A 656 -21.99 -3.42 -3.86
N ILE A 657 -21.09 -2.80 -4.62
CA ILE A 657 -20.83 -1.34 -4.52
C ILE A 657 -22.12 -0.53 -4.70
N ARG A 658 -23.00 -0.97 -5.62
CA ARG A 658 -24.31 -0.35 -5.88
C ARG A 658 -25.37 -0.73 -4.87
N SER A 659 -25.53 -2.01 -4.55
CA SER A 659 -26.63 -2.47 -3.68
C SER A 659 -26.43 -2.19 -2.20
N GLU A 660 -25.17 -2.13 -1.72
CA GLU A 660 -24.85 -1.63 -0.37
C GLU A 660 -24.71 -0.11 -0.29
N ASN A 661 -24.73 0.60 -1.43
CA ASN A 661 -24.43 2.03 -1.57
C ASN A 661 -23.12 2.44 -0.87
N VAL A 662 -21.98 2.20 -1.54
CA VAL A 662 -20.63 2.41 -0.97
C VAL A 662 -19.85 3.49 -1.74
N PRO A 663 -20.14 4.81 -1.56
CA PRO A 663 -19.47 5.89 -2.28
C PRO A 663 -17.94 5.88 -2.19
N ALA A 664 -17.42 5.38 -1.07
CA ALA A 664 -15.99 5.17 -0.83
C ALA A 664 -15.30 4.24 -1.87
N LEU A 665 -16.07 3.43 -2.61
CA LEU A 665 -15.61 2.53 -3.67
C LEU A 665 -16.09 2.93 -5.09
N ASP A 666 -16.74 4.10 -5.27
CA ASP A 666 -17.19 4.57 -6.60
C ASP A 666 -16.03 4.74 -7.61
N PHE A 667 -14.81 4.94 -7.12
CA PHE A 667 -13.60 4.92 -7.94
C PHE A 667 -13.30 3.51 -8.50
N LEU A 668 -13.40 2.47 -7.66
CA LEU A 668 -13.25 1.09 -8.09
C LEU A 668 -14.38 0.68 -9.04
N GLY A 669 -15.62 1.09 -8.74
CA GLY A 669 -16.78 0.82 -9.61
C GLY A 669 -16.52 1.25 -11.05
N ARG A 670 -16.11 2.50 -11.26
CA ARG A 670 -15.82 3.04 -12.60
C ARG A 670 -14.59 2.41 -13.27
N ILE A 671 -13.58 2.00 -12.50
CA ILE A 671 -12.45 1.20 -13.02
C ILE A 671 -12.94 -0.16 -13.55
N LEU A 672 -13.77 -0.87 -12.77
CA LEU A 672 -14.30 -2.18 -13.15
C LEU A 672 -15.37 -2.12 -14.25
N GLU A 673 -15.98 -0.96 -14.51
CA GLU A 673 -16.89 -0.76 -15.65
C GLU A 673 -16.17 -0.36 -16.94
N SER A 674 -15.05 0.36 -16.86
CA SER A 674 -14.28 0.81 -18.02
C SER A 674 -13.58 -0.35 -18.74
N PRO A 675 -13.88 -0.64 -20.03
CA PRO A 675 -13.24 -1.74 -20.76
C PRO A 675 -11.71 -1.66 -20.81
N THR A 676 -11.16 -0.45 -20.93
CA THR A 676 -9.71 -0.20 -20.98
C THR A 676 -9.04 -0.41 -19.62
N ALA A 677 -9.69 -0.04 -18.52
CA ALA A 677 -9.14 -0.23 -17.18
C ALA A 677 -9.30 -1.67 -16.67
N VAL A 678 -10.30 -2.40 -17.19
CA VAL A 678 -10.48 -3.84 -16.96
C VAL A 678 -9.33 -4.66 -17.57
N GLN A 679 -8.90 -4.35 -18.79
CA GLN A 679 -7.71 -4.99 -19.40
C GLN A 679 -6.43 -4.77 -18.58
N LEU A 680 -6.25 -3.57 -18.02
CA LEU A 680 -5.15 -3.25 -17.09
C LEU A 680 -5.25 -4.11 -15.81
N CYS A 681 -6.44 -4.31 -15.26
CA CYS A 681 -6.63 -5.17 -14.10
C CYS A 681 -6.33 -6.65 -14.43
N GLU A 682 -6.75 -7.15 -15.60
CA GLU A 682 -6.47 -8.51 -16.08
C GLU A 682 -4.97 -8.77 -16.29
N ALA A 683 -4.26 -7.80 -16.87
CA ALA A 683 -2.80 -7.83 -16.95
C ALA A 683 -2.17 -7.87 -15.54
N THR A 684 -2.60 -6.98 -14.64
CA THR A 684 -2.12 -6.92 -13.25
C THR A 684 -2.36 -8.24 -12.49
N VAL A 685 -3.52 -8.85 -12.67
CA VAL A 685 -3.92 -10.13 -12.05
C VAL A 685 -3.05 -11.31 -12.51
N SER A 686 -2.60 -11.29 -13.76
CA SER A 686 -1.76 -12.34 -14.38
C SER A 686 -0.24 -12.06 -14.30
N THR A 687 0.16 -10.93 -13.74
CA THR A 687 1.55 -10.41 -13.76
C THR A 687 2.56 -11.30 -12.99
N PRO A 688 3.78 -11.53 -13.53
CA PRO A 688 4.86 -12.25 -12.85
C PRO A 688 5.44 -11.48 -11.63
N PRO A 689 6.23 -12.14 -10.76
CA PRO A 689 6.85 -11.48 -9.63
C PRO A 689 8.00 -10.57 -10.10
N ALA A 690 7.99 -9.31 -9.67
CA ALA A 690 9.04 -8.35 -9.98
C ALA A 690 10.35 -8.71 -9.27
N THR A 691 11.43 -8.96 -10.02
CA THR A 691 12.75 -9.22 -9.44
C THR A 691 13.47 -7.88 -9.20
N CYS A 692 14.12 -7.78 -8.04
CA CYS A 692 14.64 -6.52 -7.52
C CYS A 692 16.06 -6.68 -6.97
N ASP A 693 16.89 -7.48 -7.64
CA ASP A 693 18.19 -7.93 -7.11
C ASP A 693 19.24 -6.82 -7.03
N ARG A 694 19.23 -5.84 -7.95
CA ARG A 694 20.03 -4.61 -7.82
C ARG A 694 19.53 -3.77 -6.65
N THR A 695 18.21 -3.60 -6.51
CA THR A 695 17.61 -2.90 -5.36
C THR A 695 17.97 -3.58 -4.04
N ARG A 696 17.89 -4.91 -3.96
CA ARG A 696 18.27 -5.71 -2.78
C ARG A 696 19.75 -5.58 -2.44
N ALA A 697 20.63 -5.67 -3.44
CA ALA A 697 22.07 -5.48 -3.26
C ALA A 697 22.41 -4.05 -2.78
N PHE A 698 21.73 -3.03 -3.32
CA PHE A 698 21.86 -1.64 -2.88
C PHE A 698 21.40 -1.45 -1.42
N VAL A 699 20.21 -1.97 -1.09
CA VAL A 699 19.62 -1.94 0.26
C VAL A 699 20.55 -2.57 1.29
N ALA A 700 21.06 -3.78 1.00
CA ALA A 700 21.97 -4.50 1.88
C ALA A 700 23.32 -3.77 2.05
N ARG A 701 23.91 -3.27 0.96
CA ARG A 701 25.20 -2.55 0.96
C ARG A 701 25.16 -1.28 1.79
N ASN A 702 24.06 -0.52 1.70
CA ASN A 702 23.91 0.78 2.36
C ASN A 702 23.20 0.70 3.73
N GLY A 703 23.01 -0.52 4.30
CA GLY A 703 22.42 -0.70 5.64
C GLY A 703 20.98 -0.21 5.76
N LEU A 704 20.25 -0.14 4.64
CA LEU A 704 18.88 0.38 4.57
C LEU A 704 17.88 -0.67 5.08
N PRO A 705 16.62 -0.29 5.39
CA PRO A 705 15.62 -1.24 5.86
C PRO A 705 15.45 -2.41 4.87
N PRO A 706 15.64 -3.66 5.32
CA PRO A 706 15.58 -4.81 4.43
C PRO A 706 14.18 -4.93 3.84
N VAL A 707 14.12 -5.42 2.60
CA VAL A 707 12.86 -5.64 1.89
C VAL A 707 12.01 -6.62 2.70
N ARG A 708 10.77 -6.24 3.02
CA ARG A 708 9.81 -7.05 3.79
C ARG A 708 8.51 -7.23 3.00
N PRO A 709 7.77 -8.33 3.23
CA PRO A 709 6.39 -8.44 2.80
C PRO A 709 5.56 -7.27 3.33
N TYR A 710 4.69 -6.70 2.49
CA TYR A 710 3.61 -5.83 2.95
C TYR A 710 2.46 -6.72 3.44
N ASP A 711 2.67 -7.34 4.61
CA ASP A 711 1.75 -8.28 5.26
C ASP A 711 0.65 -7.58 6.07
N SER A 712 -0.29 -8.35 6.65
CA SER A 712 -1.38 -7.79 7.46
C SER A 712 -0.92 -7.00 8.68
N ARG A 713 0.33 -7.21 9.15
CA ARG A 713 0.96 -6.41 10.21
C ARG A 713 1.58 -5.11 9.68
N ALA A 714 2.20 -5.13 8.49
CA ALA A 714 2.68 -3.92 7.83
C ALA A 714 1.53 -3.04 7.30
N GLN A 715 0.41 -3.67 6.94
CA GLN A 715 -0.84 -3.02 6.53
C GLN A 715 -1.68 -2.50 7.71
N GLN A 716 -1.36 -2.87 8.95
CA GLN A 716 -2.19 -2.61 10.13
C GLN A 716 -2.72 -1.16 10.22
N ALA A 717 -1.82 -0.17 10.31
CA ALA A 717 -2.24 1.23 10.46
C ALA A 717 -3.02 1.74 9.23
N THR A 718 -2.70 1.22 8.04
CA THR A 718 -3.43 1.52 6.80
C THR A 718 -4.84 0.95 6.84
N LEU A 719 -5.04 -0.26 7.36
CA LEU A 719 -6.34 -0.91 7.52
C LEU A 719 -7.21 -0.21 8.58
N GLU A 720 -6.60 0.18 9.70
CA GLU A 720 -7.22 1.05 10.73
C GLU A 720 -7.72 2.37 10.10
N LYS A 721 -6.87 3.03 9.31
CA LYS A 721 -7.19 4.31 8.68
C LYS A 721 -8.22 4.18 7.56
N LEU A 722 -8.13 3.15 6.72
CA LEU A 722 -9.16 2.79 5.73
C LEU A 722 -10.53 2.52 6.38
N ALA A 723 -10.57 1.92 7.56
CA ALA A 723 -11.82 1.67 8.28
C ALA A 723 -12.39 2.94 8.92
N ALA A 724 -11.54 3.79 9.51
CA ALA A 724 -11.93 5.11 10.02
C ALA A 724 -12.47 6.04 8.91
N ASP A 725 -11.96 5.90 7.68
CA ASP A 725 -12.40 6.63 6.49
C ASP A 725 -13.56 5.93 5.73
N GLY A 726 -14.06 4.79 6.24
CA GLY A 726 -15.22 4.08 5.69
C GLY A 726 -14.98 3.21 4.45
N LEU A 727 -13.74 3.08 3.97
CA LEU A 727 -13.37 2.23 2.83
C LEU A 727 -13.31 0.74 3.19
N ALA A 728 -12.90 0.42 4.43
CA ALA A 728 -12.72 -0.96 4.91
C ALA A 728 -13.68 -1.30 6.06
N VAL A 729 -13.93 -2.60 6.27
CA VAL A 729 -14.69 -3.12 7.42
C VAL A 729 -13.82 -4.11 8.20
N LEU A 730 -13.31 -3.68 9.35
CA LEU A 730 -12.54 -4.51 10.27
C LEU A 730 -13.46 -5.37 11.16
N PRO A 731 -13.02 -6.58 11.57
CA PRO A 731 -13.81 -7.45 12.44
C PRO A 731 -14.24 -6.77 13.74
N GLN A 732 -15.54 -6.82 14.05
CA GLN A 732 -16.14 -6.24 15.26
C GLN A 732 -16.40 -7.29 16.34
N PRO A 733 -16.55 -6.89 17.63
CA PRO A 733 -16.97 -7.79 18.71
C PRO A 733 -18.31 -8.52 18.47
N THR A 734 -19.14 -8.02 17.55
CA THR A 734 -20.43 -8.59 17.14
C THR A 734 -20.32 -9.62 16.01
N ASP A 735 -19.17 -9.75 15.36
CA ASP A 735 -18.96 -10.69 14.25
C ASP A 735 -18.75 -12.12 14.77
N ALA A 736 -18.96 -13.12 13.92
CA ALA A 736 -18.74 -14.52 14.27
C ALA A 736 -17.26 -14.76 14.65
N PRO A 737 -16.94 -15.08 15.92
CA PRO A 737 -15.57 -14.99 16.42
C PRO A 737 -14.66 -16.03 15.74
N HIS A 738 -13.48 -15.57 15.32
CA HIS A 738 -12.44 -16.40 14.71
C HIS A 738 -12.03 -17.56 15.63
N LEU A 739 -11.99 -17.31 16.94
CA LEU A 739 -11.66 -18.28 17.99
C LEU A 739 -12.42 -17.93 19.28
N TRP A 740 -12.94 -18.93 20.00
CA TRP A 740 -13.56 -18.75 21.32
C TRP A 740 -13.35 -19.96 22.23
N PHE A 741 -13.48 -19.78 23.54
CA PHE A 741 -13.37 -20.85 24.54
C PHE A 741 -14.16 -20.47 25.81
N SER A 742 -14.49 -21.45 26.64
CA SER A 742 -15.10 -21.20 27.95
C SER A 742 -14.03 -21.05 29.04
N GLU A 743 -14.35 -20.31 30.10
CA GLU A 743 -13.56 -20.28 31.34
C GLU A 743 -14.54 -20.30 32.53
N THR A 744 -14.55 -21.42 33.27
CA THR A 744 -15.31 -21.54 34.51
C THR A 744 -14.40 -21.23 35.69
N MET A 745 -14.83 -20.35 36.59
CA MET A 745 -14.09 -19.99 37.81
C MET A 745 -15.00 -20.11 39.03
N GLU A 746 -14.48 -20.71 40.09
CA GLU A 746 -15.18 -20.89 41.36
C GLU A 746 -14.42 -20.23 42.51
N GLY A 747 -15.14 -19.72 43.50
CA GLY A 747 -14.52 -19.15 44.70
C GLY A 747 -15.50 -18.39 45.56
N THR A 748 -15.04 -17.29 46.16
CA THR A 748 -15.82 -16.50 47.12
C THR A 748 -15.67 -15.01 46.89
N VAL A 749 -16.81 -14.28 46.89
CA VAL A 749 -16.86 -12.81 46.80
C VAL A 749 -17.68 -12.28 47.97
N GLY A 750 -17.04 -11.49 48.84
CA GLY A 750 -17.48 -11.37 50.23
C GLY A 750 -17.48 -12.74 50.92
N ASP A 751 -18.50 -13.01 51.73
CA ASP A 751 -18.74 -14.33 52.34
C ASP A 751 -19.54 -15.29 51.42
N ALA A 752 -19.86 -14.88 50.18
CA ALA A 752 -20.71 -15.62 49.27
C ALA A 752 -19.90 -16.64 48.42
N PRO A 753 -20.37 -17.89 48.24
CA PRO A 753 -19.87 -18.73 47.16
C PRO A 753 -20.30 -18.13 45.81
N CYS A 754 -19.37 -18.11 44.85
CA CYS A 754 -19.59 -17.55 43.53
C CYS A 754 -19.05 -18.48 42.43
N THR A 755 -19.84 -18.64 41.37
CA THR A 755 -19.43 -19.27 40.11
C THR A 755 -19.50 -18.21 39.00
N VAL A 756 -18.39 -18.07 38.27
CA VAL A 756 -18.21 -17.14 37.16
C VAL A 756 -17.99 -17.99 35.91
N ALA A 757 -18.98 -18.05 35.02
CA ALA A 757 -18.98 -18.90 33.83
C ALA A 757 -18.94 -18.01 32.58
N LEU A 758 -17.76 -17.89 31.97
CA LEU A 758 -17.51 -16.95 30.89
C LEU A 758 -17.28 -17.66 29.56
N THR A 759 -17.75 -17.04 28.48
CA THR A 759 -17.24 -17.31 27.13
C THR A 759 -16.30 -16.19 26.74
N LEU A 760 -15.08 -16.54 26.34
CA LEU A 760 -14.06 -15.63 25.86
C LEU A 760 -13.97 -15.76 24.34
N SER A 761 -14.20 -14.66 23.63
CA SER A 761 -14.30 -14.61 22.16
C SER A 761 -13.28 -13.64 21.56
N ILE A 762 -12.73 -14.03 20.42
CA ILE A 762 -11.72 -13.27 19.67
C ILE A 762 -12.24 -13.09 18.26
N ALA A 763 -12.58 -11.86 17.89
CA ALA A 763 -13.05 -11.53 16.55
C ALA A 763 -11.94 -11.68 15.50
N SER A 764 -10.68 -11.45 15.88
CA SER A 764 -9.51 -11.54 14.98
C SER A 764 -8.19 -11.66 15.75
N MET A 765 -7.12 -12.18 15.11
CA MET A 765 -5.77 -12.03 15.70
C MET A 765 -5.29 -10.57 15.67
N TYR A 766 -5.88 -9.73 14.80
CA TYR A 766 -5.68 -8.28 14.81
C TYR A 766 -6.09 -7.67 16.17
N GLN A 767 -7.27 -8.01 16.71
CA GLN A 767 -7.73 -7.59 18.04
C GLN A 767 -6.73 -7.94 19.16
N LEU A 768 -6.18 -9.16 19.14
CA LEU A 768 -5.15 -9.60 20.08
C LEU A 768 -3.84 -8.81 19.92
N MET A 769 -3.37 -8.61 18.69
CA MET A 769 -2.08 -8.00 18.42
C MET A 769 -2.07 -6.50 18.71
N THR A 770 -3.18 -5.80 18.42
CA THR A 770 -3.36 -4.37 18.61
C THR A 770 -3.77 -4.02 20.05
N GLU A 771 -4.92 -4.51 20.50
CA GLU A 771 -5.51 -4.11 21.79
C GLU A 771 -5.09 -5.02 22.96
N ARG A 772 -4.57 -6.22 22.66
CA ARG A 772 -4.40 -7.33 23.62
C ARG A 772 -5.71 -7.71 24.31
N ARG A 773 -6.82 -7.46 23.61
CA ARG A 773 -8.18 -7.63 24.08
C ARG A 773 -8.75 -8.95 23.59
N VAL A 774 -9.53 -9.56 24.47
CA VAL A 774 -10.46 -10.66 24.20
C VAL A 774 -11.82 -10.18 24.70
N ASP A 775 -12.88 -10.36 23.93
CA ASP A 775 -14.23 -10.03 24.39
C ASP A 775 -14.77 -11.12 25.31
N VAL A 776 -15.65 -10.73 26.22
CA VAL A 776 -16.15 -11.60 27.29
C VAL A 776 -17.66 -11.48 27.38
N SER A 777 -18.33 -12.62 27.33
CA SER A 777 -19.76 -12.80 27.64
C SER A 777 -19.93 -13.93 28.66
N GLY A 778 -21.16 -14.21 29.09
CA GLY A 778 -21.47 -15.27 30.06
C GLY A 778 -22.23 -14.75 31.27
N GLU A 779 -22.16 -15.49 32.38
CA GLU A 779 -22.98 -15.26 33.57
C GLU A 779 -22.21 -15.43 34.88
N ILE A 780 -22.67 -14.73 35.92
CA ILE A 780 -22.06 -14.70 37.24
C ILE A 780 -23.12 -14.99 38.30
N THR A 781 -23.01 -16.14 38.95
CA THR A 781 -23.93 -16.60 39.99
C THR A 781 -23.30 -16.41 41.36
N CYS A 782 -23.79 -15.44 42.12
CA CYS A 782 -23.34 -15.08 43.47
C CYS A 782 -24.55 -14.87 44.39
N THR A 783 -25.12 -15.96 44.92
CA THR A 783 -26.50 -15.98 45.47
C THR A 783 -26.76 -15.10 46.70
N ALA A 784 -25.72 -14.61 47.38
CA ALA A 784 -25.84 -13.63 48.48
C ALA A 784 -25.56 -12.17 48.06
N LEU A 785 -25.22 -11.92 46.79
CA LEU A 785 -25.15 -10.58 46.17
C LEU A 785 -26.40 -10.31 45.32
N HIS A 786 -26.85 -11.30 44.55
CA HIS A 786 -28.08 -11.28 43.78
C HIS A 786 -28.68 -12.71 43.70
N PRO A 787 -30.00 -12.91 43.84
CA PRO A 787 -30.60 -14.25 43.83
C PRO A 787 -30.47 -14.95 42.46
N ASP A 788 -30.71 -14.23 41.37
CA ASP A 788 -30.59 -14.71 39.99
C ASP A 788 -29.19 -14.40 39.41
N PRO A 789 -28.73 -15.13 38.37
CA PRO A 789 -27.45 -14.84 37.71
C PRO A 789 -27.37 -13.42 37.15
N LEU A 790 -26.16 -12.84 37.18
CA LEU A 790 -25.84 -11.58 36.53
C LEU A 790 -25.24 -11.87 35.13
N THR A 791 -25.94 -11.51 34.06
CA THR A 791 -25.49 -11.72 32.68
C THR A 791 -24.55 -10.59 32.24
N VAL A 792 -23.46 -10.91 31.54
CA VAL A 792 -22.52 -9.92 30.99
C VAL A 792 -23.17 -9.22 29.78
N GLU A 793 -23.47 -7.92 29.90
CA GLU A 793 -23.96 -7.08 28.80
C GLU A 793 -22.81 -6.65 27.88
N SER A 794 -21.65 -6.33 28.46
CA SER A 794 -20.42 -6.05 27.70
C SER A 794 -19.20 -6.33 28.57
N GLY A 795 -18.26 -7.13 28.06
CA GLY A 795 -17.08 -7.54 28.81
C GLY A 795 -15.82 -7.58 27.96
N ALA A 796 -14.69 -7.26 28.58
CA ALA A 796 -13.38 -7.35 27.96
C ALA A 796 -12.33 -7.91 28.94
N MET A 797 -11.50 -8.81 28.45
CA MET A 797 -10.26 -9.27 29.08
C MET A 797 -9.06 -8.64 28.36
N THR A 798 -8.16 -8.01 29.08
CA THR A 798 -6.90 -7.44 28.54
C THR A 798 -5.69 -8.21 29.07
N VAL A 799 -4.86 -8.74 28.17
CA VAL A 799 -3.63 -9.50 28.50
C VAL A 799 -2.42 -8.55 28.57
N ARG A 800 -1.63 -8.68 29.64
CA ARG A 800 -0.59 -7.71 30.08
C ARG A 800 -1.06 -6.25 29.94
N PRO A 801 -2.06 -5.83 30.73
CA PRO A 801 -2.41 -4.41 30.89
C PRO A 801 -1.15 -3.60 31.19
N GLN A 802 -1.04 -2.39 30.63
CA GLN A 802 0.13 -1.51 30.85
C GLN A 802 1.47 -2.18 30.49
N ALA A 803 1.44 -3.17 29.58
CA ALA A 803 2.56 -4.05 29.22
C ALA A 803 3.23 -4.76 30.41
N GLY A 804 2.48 -5.05 31.48
CA GLY A 804 3.00 -5.69 32.70
C GLY A 804 3.78 -4.75 33.63
N ILE A 805 3.91 -3.47 33.29
CA ILE A 805 4.48 -2.46 34.20
C ILE A 805 3.58 -2.40 35.46
N PRO A 806 4.14 -2.56 36.68
CA PRO A 806 3.35 -2.56 37.89
C PRO A 806 2.85 -1.14 38.20
N ARG A 807 1.66 -1.05 38.79
CA ARG A 807 1.13 0.23 39.32
C ARG A 807 2.13 0.81 40.34
N ARG A 808 2.23 2.15 40.40
CA ARG A 808 3.30 2.87 41.13
C ARG A 808 3.51 2.30 42.55
N HIS A 809 4.78 2.04 42.88
CA HIS A 809 5.24 1.50 44.18
C HIS A 809 4.79 0.06 44.54
N GLY A 810 4.21 -0.71 43.60
CA GLY A 810 3.82 -2.11 43.82
C GLY A 810 4.83 -3.15 43.31
N LEU A 811 4.88 -4.30 43.99
CA LEU A 811 5.50 -5.56 43.50
C LEU A 811 4.49 -6.48 42.77
N ARG A 812 3.21 -6.09 42.69
CA ARG A 812 2.17 -6.79 41.92
C ARG A 812 2.17 -6.29 40.47
N HIS A 813 2.44 -7.19 39.54
CA HIS A 813 2.36 -6.91 38.10
C HIS A 813 1.03 -7.44 37.55
N PRO A 814 0.22 -6.66 36.82
CA PRO A 814 -1.03 -7.15 36.24
C PRO A 814 -0.73 -8.10 35.06
N LEU A 815 -1.12 -9.37 35.18
CA LEU A 815 -1.00 -10.36 34.09
C LEU A 815 -2.18 -10.23 33.13
N ILE A 816 -3.40 -10.20 33.69
CA ILE A 816 -4.65 -10.14 32.96
C ILE A 816 -5.63 -9.28 33.78
N SER A 817 -6.36 -8.39 33.13
CA SER A 817 -7.48 -7.66 33.74
C SER A 817 -8.77 -7.99 33.01
N TYR A 818 -9.86 -8.20 33.74
CA TYR A 818 -11.22 -8.32 33.23
C TYR A 818 -11.97 -7.05 33.62
N ARG A 819 -12.82 -6.55 32.74
CA ARG A 819 -13.76 -5.45 33.01
C ARG A 819 -15.09 -5.78 32.36
N LEU A 820 -16.13 -5.94 33.17
CA LEU A 820 -17.45 -6.38 32.74
C LEU A 820 -18.51 -5.37 33.22
N ARG A 821 -19.44 -5.00 32.35
CA ARG A 821 -20.75 -4.45 32.72
C ARG A 821 -21.75 -5.60 32.65
N LEU A 822 -22.52 -5.78 33.71
CA LEU A 822 -23.46 -6.88 33.91
C LEU A 822 -24.88 -6.33 34.07
N ARG A 823 -25.89 -7.18 33.90
CA ARG A 823 -27.26 -6.90 34.33
C ARG A 823 -27.84 -8.04 35.15
N ASP A 824 -28.71 -7.70 36.08
CA ASP A 824 -29.62 -8.65 36.73
C ASP A 824 -30.88 -8.89 35.88
N ALA A 825 -31.75 -9.80 36.35
CA ALA A 825 -33.00 -10.16 35.70
C ALA A 825 -34.02 -8.99 35.61
N ASP A 826 -33.92 -8.00 36.52
CA ASP A 826 -34.68 -6.74 36.48
C ASP A 826 -34.02 -5.67 35.57
N GLY A 827 -32.93 -6.04 34.87
CA GLY A 827 -32.23 -5.22 33.90
C GLY A 827 -31.39 -4.09 34.48
N GLN A 828 -31.14 -4.06 35.80
CA GLN A 828 -30.36 -3.02 36.46
C GLN A 828 -28.85 -3.21 36.18
N PRO A 829 -28.08 -2.13 36.02
CA PRO A 829 -26.66 -2.21 35.67
C PRO A 829 -25.74 -2.45 36.87
N TRP A 830 -24.86 -3.44 36.73
CA TRP A 830 -23.77 -3.77 37.65
C TRP A 830 -22.42 -3.72 36.92
N TRP A 831 -21.32 -3.67 37.66
CA TRP A 831 -19.96 -3.73 37.13
C TRP A 831 -19.09 -4.70 37.91
N LEU A 832 -18.08 -5.25 37.22
CA LEU A 832 -17.03 -6.09 37.81
C LEU A 832 -15.68 -5.74 37.18
N ASP A 833 -14.70 -5.39 38.02
CA ASP A 833 -13.29 -5.27 37.63
C ASP A 833 -12.53 -6.44 38.31
N GLY A 834 -11.80 -7.23 37.52
CA GLY A 834 -11.07 -8.41 38.00
C GLY A 834 -9.61 -8.40 37.55
N GLN A 835 -8.67 -8.89 38.37
CA GLN A 835 -7.24 -8.91 38.04
C GLN A 835 -6.55 -10.23 38.46
N LYS A 836 -5.86 -10.85 37.50
CA LYS A 836 -4.86 -11.92 37.73
C LYS A 836 -3.49 -11.23 37.84
N THR A 837 -2.73 -11.47 38.92
CA THR A 837 -1.50 -10.71 39.20
C THR A 837 -0.28 -11.60 39.49
N ALA A 838 0.88 -11.19 38.97
CA ALA A 838 2.17 -11.80 39.21
C ALA A 838 2.93 -11.12 40.36
N LEU A 839 3.68 -11.95 41.09
CA LEU A 839 4.52 -11.66 42.24
C LEU A 839 5.78 -12.53 42.16
N ALA A 840 6.88 -12.06 42.73
CA ALA A 840 8.09 -12.86 42.93
C ALA A 840 7.89 -13.93 44.04
N ARG A 841 7.05 -14.94 43.77
CA ARG A 841 6.70 -16.07 44.65
C ARG A 841 6.75 -17.40 43.89
N ARG A 842 7.00 -18.51 44.60
CA ARG A 842 7.16 -19.85 44.02
C ARG A 842 5.90 -20.47 43.39
N ASP A 843 4.72 -20.00 43.75
CA ASP A 843 3.44 -20.55 43.27
C ASP A 843 2.98 -19.84 41.99
N TRP A 844 3.68 -20.07 40.87
CA TRP A 844 3.30 -19.50 39.58
C TRP A 844 1.99 -20.07 39.03
N TRP A 845 1.65 -21.32 39.39
CA TRP A 845 0.47 -22.02 38.86
C TRP A 845 -0.85 -21.52 39.43
N ARG A 846 -0.89 -21.08 40.71
CA ARG A 846 -2.07 -20.35 41.21
C ARG A 846 -2.19 -18.95 40.60
N GLN A 847 -1.07 -18.25 40.38
CA GLN A 847 -1.07 -16.86 39.88
C GLN A 847 -1.63 -16.70 38.46
N THR A 848 -1.60 -17.73 37.63
CA THR A 848 -2.24 -17.72 36.29
C THR A 848 -3.73 -18.06 36.32
N ARG A 849 -4.21 -18.70 37.39
CA ARG A 849 -5.59 -19.22 37.52
C ARG A 849 -6.48 -18.43 38.48
N ALA A 850 -5.89 -17.75 39.46
CA ALA A 850 -6.62 -16.96 40.46
C ALA A 850 -6.88 -15.53 39.98
N LEU A 851 -8.15 -15.14 39.97
CA LEU A 851 -8.68 -13.83 39.66
C LEU A 851 -9.13 -13.16 40.97
N THR A 852 -8.51 -12.06 41.36
CA THR A 852 -9.06 -11.17 42.40
C THR A 852 -10.18 -10.35 41.77
N VAL A 853 -11.33 -10.22 42.44
CA VAL A 853 -12.57 -9.64 41.89
C VAL A 853 -13.07 -8.50 42.77
N GLU A 854 -13.50 -7.40 42.18
CA GLU A 854 -14.29 -6.34 42.81
C GLU A 854 -15.61 -6.18 42.02
N ILE A 855 -16.76 -6.18 42.69
CA ILE A 855 -18.10 -6.12 42.05
C ILE A 855 -18.99 -5.09 42.77
N GLY A 856 -19.79 -4.34 42.01
CA GLY A 856 -20.74 -3.36 42.54
C GLY A 856 -21.82 -2.93 41.54
N ARG A 857 -22.68 -2.01 41.96
CA ARG A 857 -23.72 -1.40 41.11
C ARG A 857 -23.17 -0.21 40.33
N GLU A 858 -23.70 0.07 39.14
CA GLU A 858 -23.19 1.17 38.32
C GLU A 858 -23.36 2.53 39.01
N GLY A 859 -22.26 3.27 39.16
CA GLY A 859 -22.19 4.52 39.93
C GLY A 859 -21.90 4.35 41.43
N GLU A 860 -21.94 3.12 41.97
CA GLU A 860 -21.62 2.80 43.37
C GLU A 860 -20.20 2.20 43.50
N PRO A 861 -19.53 2.36 44.67
CA PRO A 861 -18.28 1.66 44.97
C PRO A 861 -18.50 0.14 45.09
N ALA A 862 -17.40 -0.63 45.07
CA ALA A 862 -17.45 -2.09 45.17
C ALA A 862 -18.26 -2.54 46.40
N THR A 863 -19.37 -3.25 46.15
CA THR A 863 -20.25 -3.81 47.18
C THR A 863 -19.62 -5.05 47.82
N ALA A 864 -18.81 -5.80 47.05
CA ALA A 864 -18.06 -6.94 47.56
C ALA A 864 -16.73 -7.15 46.80
N THR A 865 -15.80 -7.86 47.45
CA THR A 865 -14.47 -8.20 46.90
C THR A 865 -14.15 -9.67 47.15
N GLY A 866 -13.42 -10.33 46.26
CA GLY A 866 -13.22 -11.78 46.32
C GLY A 866 -12.00 -12.33 45.59
N GLU A 867 -11.85 -13.66 45.64
CA GLU A 867 -10.95 -14.44 44.80
C GLU A 867 -11.75 -15.61 44.20
N VAL A 868 -11.73 -15.74 42.87
CA VAL A 868 -12.24 -16.90 42.14
C VAL A 868 -11.10 -17.54 41.34
N VAL A 869 -11.13 -18.85 41.13
CA VAL A 869 -10.02 -19.61 40.58
C VAL A 869 -10.55 -20.59 39.53
N VAL A 870 -9.89 -20.67 38.37
CA VAL A 870 -10.17 -21.73 37.38
C VAL A 870 -9.80 -23.08 38.00
N PRO A 871 -10.68 -24.10 38.02
CA PRO A 871 -10.35 -25.45 38.49
C PRO A 871 -9.11 -26.06 37.81
N SER A 872 -8.46 -27.02 38.48
CA SER A 872 -7.13 -27.52 38.06
C SER A 872 -7.21 -28.54 36.93
N ASP A 873 -8.29 -29.30 37.00
CA ASP A 873 -8.82 -30.28 36.08
C ASP A 873 -9.51 -29.61 34.88
N SER A 874 -10.33 -28.56 35.09
CA SER A 874 -10.99 -27.87 33.98
C SER A 874 -10.01 -27.11 33.07
N TYR A 875 -8.91 -26.55 33.61
CA TYR A 875 -8.01 -25.64 32.90
C TYR A 875 -7.53 -26.14 31.52
N VAL A 876 -7.16 -27.42 31.40
CA VAL A 876 -6.70 -28.00 30.13
C VAL A 876 -7.88 -28.24 29.17
N SER A 877 -8.95 -28.86 29.66
CA SER A 877 -10.15 -29.15 28.86
C SER A 877 -10.88 -27.89 28.40
N GLU A 878 -10.81 -26.78 29.14
CA GLU A 878 -11.43 -25.50 28.80
C GLU A 878 -10.51 -24.62 27.96
N GLN A 879 -9.30 -24.33 28.44
CA GLN A 879 -8.42 -23.30 27.85
C GLN A 879 -7.41 -23.82 26.81
N ILE A 880 -7.37 -25.13 26.56
CA ILE A 880 -6.49 -25.75 25.55
C ILE A 880 -7.31 -26.59 24.55
N ASP A 881 -7.99 -27.63 25.03
CA ASP A 881 -8.72 -28.56 24.16
C ASP A 881 -10.05 -27.94 23.69
N GLY A 882 -10.82 -27.39 24.63
CA GLY A 882 -12.10 -26.68 24.45
C GLY A 882 -12.02 -25.31 23.76
N VAL A 883 -10.88 -25.02 23.11
CA VAL A 883 -10.79 -23.91 22.17
C VAL A 883 -11.55 -24.27 20.89
N HIS A 884 -12.57 -23.49 20.58
CA HIS A 884 -13.34 -23.56 19.34
C HIS A 884 -12.87 -22.50 18.34
N THR A 885 -13.14 -22.70 17.07
CA THR A 885 -12.73 -21.84 15.95
C THR A 885 -13.88 -21.72 14.96
N ASN A 886 -13.99 -20.58 14.26
CA ASN A 886 -15.05 -20.34 13.28
C ASN A 886 -15.19 -21.54 12.28
N PRO A 887 -16.42 -22.05 12.06
CA PRO A 887 -16.66 -23.21 11.20
C PRO A 887 -16.26 -22.99 9.72
N ASP A 888 -16.25 -21.74 9.24
CA ASP A 888 -15.96 -21.38 7.85
C ASP A 888 -14.46 -21.42 7.51
N LEU A 889 -13.58 -21.45 8.51
CA LEU A 889 -12.13 -21.59 8.33
C LEU A 889 -11.75 -23.00 7.83
N THR A 890 -10.72 -23.12 6.99
CA THR A 890 -10.18 -24.45 6.66
C THR A 890 -9.46 -25.08 7.86
N ASP A 891 -9.33 -26.40 7.87
CA ASP A 891 -8.66 -27.11 8.98
C ASP A 891 -7.20 -26.71 9.20
N ARG A 892 -6.53 -26.16 8.17
CA ARG A 892 -5.20 -25.56 8.30
C ARG A 892 -5.28 -24.26 9.10
N GLU A 893 -6.24 -23.39 8.78
CA GLU A 893 -6.47 -22.13 9.46
C GLU A 893 -6.95 -22.35 10.90
N ARG A 894 -7.87 -23.30 11.16
CA ARG A 894 -8.28 -23.68 12.54
C ARG A 894 -7.08 -24.03 13.42
N ARG A 895 -6.16 -24.87 12.90
CA ARG A 895 -4.92 -25.25 13.60
C ARG A 895 -4.00 -24.05 13.79
N THR A 896 -3.86 -23.20 12.77
CA THR A 896 -3.06 -21.96 12.85
C THR A 896 -3.62 -20.98 13.88
N ALA A 897 -4.94 -20.78 13.95
CA ALA A 897 -5.60 -19.94 14.94
C ALA A 897 -5.33 -20.41 16.37
N LYS A 898 -5.50 -21.72 16.65
CA LYS A 898 -5.15 -22.31 17.95
C LYS A 898 -3.66 -22.12 18.30
N LEU A 899 -2.76 -22.41 17.36
CA LEU A 899 -1.31 -22.28 17.58
C LEU A 899 -0.88 -20.82 17.82
N LEU A 900 -1.45 -19.87 17.08
CA LEU A 900 -1.23 -18.43 17.29
C LEU A 900 -1.76 -17.98 18.65
N TRP A 901 -2.99 -18.39 19.02
CA TRP A 901 -3.57 -18.08 20.32
C TRP A 901 -2.71 -18.57 21.49
N HIS A 902 -2.38 -19.86 21.55
CA HIS A 902 -1.58 -20.41 22.64
C HIS A 902 -0.15 -19.85 22.64
N GLY A 903 0.50 -19.76 21.47
CA GLY A 903 1.86 -19.21 21.36
C GLY A 903 1.93 -17.75 21.82
N TRP A 904 0.96 -16.93 21.42
CA TRP A 904 0.83 -15.54 21.85
C TRP A 904 0.53 -15.45 23.34
N LEU A 905 -0.53 -16.10 23.84
CA LEU A 905 -0.96 -16.03 25.24
C LEU A 905 0.16 -16.47 26.19
N TYR A 906 0.76 -17.64 25.97
CA TYR A 906 1.81 -18.14 26.84
C TYR A 906 3.09 -17.29 26.75
N SER A 907 3.40 -16.69 25.59
CA SER A 907 4.51 -15.71 25.51
C SER A 907 4.23 -14.46 26.36
N GLN A 908 3.00 -13.93 26.34
CA GLN A 908 2.64 -12.75 27.13
C GLN A 908 2.60 -13.06 28.63
N VAL A 909 1.90 -14.12 29.04
CA VAL A 909 1.83 -14.54 30.45
C VAL A 909 3.22 -14.90 30.99
N GLY A 910 4.07 -15.57 30.20
CA GLY A 910 5.45 -15.88 30.55
C GLY A 910 6.32 -14.64 30.81
N LEU A 911 6.24 -13.62 29.93
CA LEU A 911 6.92 -12.34 30.13
C LEU A 911 6.46 -11.65 31.43
N GLY A 912 5.14 -11.59 31.66
CA GLY A 912 4.56 -10.96 32.85
C GLY A 912 4.87 -11.69 34.17
N LEU A 913 5.10 -13.01 34.13
CA LEU A 913 5.57 -13.80 35.27
C LEU A 913 7.07 -13.60 35.55
N ALA A 914 7.89 -13.38 34.51
CA ALA A 914 9.32 -13.13 34.65
C ALA A 914 9.64 -11.71 35.16
N GLU A 915 8.85 -10.71 34.76
CA GLU A 915 9.05 -9.29 35.10
C GLU A 915 9.22 -8.98 36.60
N PRO A 916 8.39 -9.50 37.53
CA PRO A 916 8.61 -9.31 38.97
C PRO A 916 9.98 -9.83 39.45
N ALA A 917 10.44 -10.95 38.91
CA ALA A 917 11.72 -11.56 39.30
C ALA A 917 12.91 -10.81 38.69
N LEU A 918 12.83 -10.42 37.41
CA LEU A 918 13.84 -9.59 36.75
C LEU A 918 13.96 -8.21 37.41
N ARG A 919 12.82 -7.62 37.81
CA ARG A 919 12.78 -6.34 38.52
C ARG A 919 13.37 -6.45 39.93
N ALA A 920 13.01 -7.48 40.68
CA ALA A 920 13.60 -7.75 41.99
C ALA A 920 15.12 -8.01 41.89
N ALA A 921 15.58 -8.70 40.84
CA ALA A 921 17.01 -8.88 40.58
C ALA A 921 17.71 -7.54 40.26
N ALA A 922 17.12 -6.68 39.41
CA ALA A 922 17.71 -5.36 39.10
C ALA A 922 17.75 -4.42 40.33
N GLU A 923 16.75 -4.50 41.21
CA GLU A 923 16.69 -3.77 42.48
C GLU A 923 17.68 -4.35 43.53
N LEU A 924 17.95 -5.66 43.52
CA LEU A 924 18.97 -6.31 44.36
C LEU A 924 20.41 -6.10 43.87
N LEU A 925 20.61 -5.92 42.56
CA LEU A 925 21.92 -5.65 41.93
C LEU A 925 22.28 -4.15 41.93
N ASP A 926 21.50 -3.32 42.62
CA ASP A 926 21.60 -1.86 42.73
C ASP A 926 21.76 -1.11 41.39
N LEU A 927 21.19 -1.66 40.30
CA LEU A 927 21.09 -1.03 38.97
C LEU A 927 20.07 0.14 38.95
N ARG A 928 19.85 0.76 40.12
CA ARG A 928 18.87 1.81 40.43
C ARG A 928 19.31 2.70 41.59
N SER A 929 20.61 2.80 41.87
CA SER A 929 21.18 3.76 42.85
C SER A 929 20.58 5.16 42.71
N ASP A 930 20.42 5.62 41.47
CA ASP A 930 19.99 6.98 41.12
C ASP A 930 18.46 7.16 41.16
N ALA A 931 17.70 6.07 41.32
CA ALA A 931 16.24 6.04 41.27
C ALA A 931 15.57 6.06 42.66
N ARG A 932 16.29 6.51 43.70
CA ARG A 932 15.76 6.68 45.07
C ARG A 932 15.60 8.19 45.40
N PRO A 933 14.39 8.76 45.35
CA PRO A 933 14.14 10.12 45.84
C PRO A 933 14.48 10.25 47.33
N LYS A 934 14.95 11.43 47.74
CA LYS A 934 15.24 11.76 49.15
C LYS A 934 13.95 12.11 49.92
N GLU A 935 13.01 11.18 49.98
CA GLU A 935 11.72 11.33 50.68
C GLU A 935 11.58 10.28 51.81
N LEU A 936 12.52 10.37 52.76
CA LEU A 936 12.46 9.72 54.08
C LEU A 936 12.85 10.74 55.17
N ASP A 937 12.35 11.97 55.05
CA ASP A 937 12.38 12.97 56.14
C ASP A 937 11.40 14.14 55.85
N ARG A 938 10.08 13.88 55.94
CA ARG A 938 8.99 14.88 56.04
C ARG A 938 7.66 14.25 56.43
#